data_AF-A0A2E0Y770-F1
#
_entry.id   AF-A0A2E0Y770-F1
#
_cell.length_a   1.000
_cell.length_b   1.000
_cell.length_c   1.000
_cell.angle_alpha   90.00
_cell.angle_beta   90.00
_cell.angle_gamma   90.00
#
_symmetry.space_group_name_H-M   'P 1'
#
loop_
_entity.id
_entity.type
_entity.pdbx_description
1 polymer ?
#
loop_
_entity_poly.entity_id
_entity_poly.type
_entity_poly.pdbx_seq_one_letter_code
_entity_poly.pdbx_strand_id
1 'polypeptide(L)'
;PDDYYFVDLAGGETIVLSIAEPGADLDLELYSDDPTPVLVDASVSPDPASDLTEDVQAPAEAGGYFVRVFAVDGPSNEAGASNYVLSIGDGGALALGQRRAKRLTDPIVPGELLLATTAGAPVDRYRLQRPAGARDFRLASARLDQPAAPAVTLPALDLPPGARVSPAAAARYATLLAARAARRAPEVAHAEVNVLRRPLRVPNDEFYDLQWHYQAIGLEQAWDLTTGLEPGNPEVVVAVVDTGVLLNHPDLDDQLLRAGGQVVGFDFIEDPARANDGDGIDPNPDDPGDEGRGPDDGSFHGTHVAGTVAAESDNLFGVAGVSWQAKLMPLRALGIDGGTTFDVLQAVRYASGLSNVSGTVPPVRADIVNLSLGSDFYSEAEQAALNEVRAAGVFLVASAGNDASTVPSYPASYDGVVSVSASTITGDLAPYSNFGPLVDVAAPGGDGSTDLDVNDQPDAVVSTIGQGEAPDVTFGYALLQGTSMAAPHVSGVIALMKAVNPGLTPAQFDALLQSGDLTVDAGAAGRDDQFGWGIIDATRAVQAAIDAAGGSLGAVLSVSTGTLSFQAFTQSLLFSVGNLGDEPVSVSVSDDAPWLGVTPVDVDADGLGQYQVTVDRSGLADGNYAGTVTITPDDPAVSARSVSVAMRVTSADVNADAGQHYVILVPPDAEESAVAIGVNAVDGQYTFQLTDVAPGDYRLFAGTDHDDDNFICDGGEACGAFPSLSSPAVLRIDAREQPSVTDQSFSSEFRTTVTTTSAGADAGATGVPGLKLNRPERPQP
;
A
#
# COMPACT_ATOMS: atom_id res chain seq x y z
N PRO A 1 0.78 13.35 34.58
CA PRO A 1 1.23 12.05 35.13
C PRO A 1 2.23 11.47 34.14
N ASP A 2 3.23 10.76 34.63
CA ASP A 2 4.36 10.34 33.82
C ASP A 2 4.60 8.84 34.04
N ASP A 3 4.66 8.10 32.95
CA ASP A 3 5.11 6.72 32.92
C ASP A 3 6.49 6.66 32.27
N TYR A 4 7.37 5.85 32.85
CA TYR A 4 8.74 5.68 32.41
C TYR A 4 9.01 4.23 32.09
N TYR A 5 9.50 3.99 30.89
CA TYR A 5 9.92 2.67 30.43
C TYR A 5 11.40 2.71 30.11
N PHE A 6 12.09 1.61 30.40
CA PHE A 6 13.44 1.37 29.92
C PHE A 6 13.36 0.31 28.83
N VAL A 7 13.90 0.61 27.67
CA VAL A 7 13.85 -0.23 26.48
C VAL A 7 15.22 -0.25 25.83
N ASP A 8 15.62 -1.41 25.35
CA ASP A 8 16.79 -1.53 24.48
C ASP A 8 16.29 -1.42 23.04
N LEU A 9 16.73 -0.38 22.31
CA LEU A 9 16.31 -0.13 20.93
C LEU A 9 17.46 -0.34 19.97
N ALA A 10 17.16 -0.95 18.83
CA ALA A 10 18.02 -0.96 17.66
C ALA A 10 18.11 0.45 17.05
N GLY A 11 19.14 0.68 16.24
CA GLY A 11 19.33 1.97 15.60
C GLY A 11 18.18 2.29 14.64
N GLY A 12 17.50 3.43 14.81
CA GLY A 12 16.37 3.82 13.96
C GLY A 12 15.03 3.14 14.27
N GLU A 13 14.96 2.29 15.30
CA GLU A 13 13.71 1.65 15.73
C GLU A 13 12.74 2.69 16.29
N THR A 14 11.45 2.55 15.96
CA THR A 14 10.41 3.48 16.38
C THR A 14 9.60 2.89 17.53
N ILE A 15 9.21 3.75 18.47
CA ILE A 15 8.25 3.43 19.51
C ILE A 15 6.98 4.19 19.19
N VAL A 16 5.86 3.48 19.15
CA VAL A 16 4.55 4.04 18.88
C VAL A 16 3.66 3.92 20.10
N LEU A 17 3.04 5.04 20.43
CA LEU A 17 2.06 5.19 21.48
C LEU A 17 0.68 5.36 20.84
N SER A 18 -0.18 4.35 20.97
CA SER A 18 -1.58 4.42 20.54
C SER A 18 -2.47 4.76 21.74
N ILE A 19 -3.20 5.88 21.66
CA ILE A 19 -4.04 6.43 22.73
C ILE A 19 -5.47 5.91 22.58
N ALA A 20 -6.04 5.30 23.63
CA ALA A 20 -7.34 4.64 23.54
C ALA A 20 -8.54 5.61 23.50
N GLU A 21 -8.44 6.78 24.15
CA GLU A 21 -9.56 7.72 24.28
C GLU A 21 -9.38 8.98 23.42
N PRO A 22 -10.34 9.29 22.52
CA PRO A 22 -10.33 10.55 21.78
C PRO A 22 -10.42 11.77 22.69
N GLY A 23 -9.48 12.71 22.55
CA GLY A 23 -9.43 13.94 23.33
C GLY A 23 -8.48 13.92 24.54
N ALA A 24 -7.87 12.77 24.86
CA ALA A 24 -6.69 12.73 25.71
C ALA A 24 -5.44 13.21 24.94
N ASP A 25 -4.52 13.88 25.63
CA ASP A 25 -3.29 14.45 25.06
C ASP A 25 -2.10 13.86 25.82
N LEU A 26 -1.51 12.81 25.24
CA LEU A 26 -0.29 12.16 25.74
C LEU A 26 0.85 12.46 24.77
N ASP A 27 2.01 12.88 25.27
CA ASP A 27 3.23 13.06 24.50
C ASP A 27 4.23 11.94 24.77
N LEU A 28 5.10 11.70 23.79
CA LEU A 28 6.15 10.69 23.84
C LEU A 28 7.54 11.33 23.69
N GLU A 29 8.44 11.06 24.63
CA GLU A 29 9.83 11.51 24.58
C GLU A 29 10.80 10.34 24.73
N LEU A 30 11.92 10.41 24.00
CA LEU A 30 13.01 9.45 24.05
C LEU A 30 14.31 10.08 24.57
N TYR A 31 14.92 9.47 25.59
CA TYR A 31 16.14 9.94 26.22
C TYR A 31 17.26 8.89 26.17
N SER A 32 18.51 9.33 26.03
CA SER A 32 19.68 8.45 26.13
C SER A 32 19.85 7.87 27.54
N ASP A 33 20.31 6.62 27.64
CA ASP A 33 20.74 5.98 28.90
C ASP A 33 22.11 6.48 29.37
N ASP A 34 22.18 7.77 29.73
CA ASP A 34 23.36 8.42 30.27
C ASP A 34 23.14 8.94 31.70
N PRO A 35 24.20 9.10 32.52
CA PRO A 35 24.12 9.74 33.85
C PRO A 35 23.55 11.17 33.81
N THR A 36 23.57 11.80 32.64
CA THR A 36 22.84 13.03 32.33
C THR A 36 22.06 12.80 31.03
N PRO A 37 20.78 12.37 31.10
CA PRO A 37 20.01 11.95 29.94
C PRO A 37 19.92 13.07 28.89
N VAL A 38 20.09 12.73 27.61
CA VAL A 38 19.95 13.68 26.50
C VAL A 38 18.67 13.38 25.76
N LEU A 39 17.84 14.40 25.49
CA LEU A 39 16.66 14.25 24.64
C LEU A 39 17.11 13.92 23.21
N VAL A 40 16.71 12.73 22.76
CA VAL A 40 17.07 12.14 21.47
C VAL A 40 16.00 12.47 20.43
N ASP A 41 14.75 12.16 20.74
CA ASP A 41 13.59 12.41 19.90
C ASP A 41 12.40 12.73 20.80
N ALA A 42 11.42 13.42 20.23
CA ALA A 42 10.19 13.80 20.92
C ALA A 42 9.07 13.94 19.89
N SER A 43 7.89 13.46 20.25
CA SER A 43 6.68 13.56 19.44
C SER A 43 5.73 14.57 20.05
N VAL A 44 5.13 15.40 19.18
CA VAL A 44 4.23 16.48 19.58
C VAL A 44 3.10 16.58 18.56
N SER A 45 1.90 16.13 18.93
CA SER A 45 0.69 16.46 18.17
C SER A 45 0.30 17.95 18.32
N PRO A 46 0.05 18.69 17.22
CA PRO A 46 -0.59 20.00 17.30
C PRO A 46 -2.12 19.94 17.49
N ASP A 47 -2.74 18.77 17.28
CA ASP A 47 -4.20 18.53 17.33
C ASP A 47 -4.55 17.18 18.01
N PRO A 48 -4.47 17.09 19.34
CA PRO A 48 -4.64 15.83 20.09
C PRO A 48 -6.08 15.28 20.02
N ALA A 49 -7.05 16.07 19.53
CA ALA A 49 -8.40 15.58 19.30
C ALA A 49 -8.49 14.68 18.05
N SER A 50 -7.54 14.79 17.12
CA SER A 50 -7.48 14.02 15.87
C SER A 50 -6.29 13.08 15.76
N ASP A 51 -5.23 13.33 16.52
CA ASP A 51 -3.99 12.56 16.46
C ASP A 51 -3.96 11.63 17.69
N LEU A 52 -4.45 10.39 17.54
CA LEU A 52 -4.48 9.41 18.64
C LEU A 52 -3.20 8.57 18.71
N THR A 53 -2.15 9.00 18.01
CA THR A 53 -0.89 8.26 17.91
C THR A 53 0.30 9.22 17.98
N GLU A 54 1.24 8.92 18.88
CA GLU A 54 2.54 9.59 18.98
C GLU A 54 3.64 8.56 18.69
N ASP A 55 4.77 9.02 18.14
CA ASP A 55 5.90 8.12 17.89
C ASP A 55 7.26 8.80 18.03
N VAL A 56 8.27 8.06 18.50
CA VAL A 56 9.67 8.53 18.65
C VAL A 56 10.63 7.51 18.07
N GLN A 57 11.74 7.98 17.50
CA GLN A 57 12.71 7.12 16.84
C GLN A 57 14.07 7.13 17.57
N ALA A 58 14.65 5.95 17.74
CA ALA A 58 16.01 5.81 18.24
C ALA A 58 17.05 6.39 17.25
N PRO A 59 18.19 6.92 17.72
CA PRO A 59 19.33 7.28 16.87
C PRO A 59 19.84 6.05 16.12
N ALA A 60 20.68 6.24 15.09
CA ALA A 60 21.25 5.15 14.28
C ALA A 60 22.13 4.14 15.07
N GLU A 61 22.48 4.42 16.33
CA GLU A 61 23.24 3.51 17.18
C GLU A 61 22.28 2.82 18.16
N ALA A 62 22.33 1.49 18.21
CA ALA A 62 21.57 0.71 19.16
C ALA A 62 22.03 0.99 20.60
N GLY A 63 21.10 1.00 21.55
CA GLY A 63 21.40 1.31 22.94
C GLY A 63 20.19 1.22 23.86
N GLY A 64 20.44 1.40 25.16
CA GLY A 64 19.38 1.58 26.14
C GLY A 64 18.81 2.99 26.04
N TYR A 65 17.49 3.10 26.10
CA TYR A 65 16.79 4.37 26.10
C TYR A 65 15.72 4.40 27.18
N PHE A 66 15.49 5.60 27.72
CA PHE A 66 14.35 5.88 28.56
C PHE A 66 13.24 6.51 27.73
N VAL A 67 12.08 5.88 27.76
CA VAL A 67 10.86 6.39 27.14
C VAL A 67 10.04 7.04 28.23
N ARG A 68 9.58 8.25 27.98
CA ARG A 68 8.65 8.95 28.85
C ARG A 68 7.34 9.17 28.09
N VAL A 69 6.27 8.59 28.61
CA VAL A 69 4.89 8.91 28.21
C VAL A 69 4.35 9.86 29.27
N PHE A 70 3.84 11.03 28.86
CA PHE A 70 3.29 11.98 29.83
C PHE A 70 2.08 12.72 29.31
N ALA A 71 1.12 12.94 30.21
CA ALA A 71 -0.07 13.71 29.93
C ALA A 71 0.22 15.22 29.84
N VAL A 72 -0.38 15.87 28.83
CA VAL A 72 -0.32 17.32 28.63
C VAL A 72 -1.69 17.93 28.95
N ASP A 73 -1.70 19.00 29.76
CA ASP A 73 -2.98 19.65 30.12
C ASP A 73 -3.64 20.32 28.90
N GLY A 74 -4.89 19.94 28.64
CA GLY A 74 -5.78 20.57 27.66
C GLY A 74 -6.44 21.86 28.20
N PRO A 75 -7.01 22.71 27.32
CA PRO A 75 -7.65 23.96 27.72
C PRO A 75 -8.91 23.82 28.60
N SER A 76 -9.44 22.60 28.78
CA SER A 76 -10.71 22.33 29.49
C SER A 76 -10.59 21.76 30.91
N ASN A 77 -9.39 21.55 31.47
CA ASN A 77 -9.19 20.89 32.78
C ASN A 77 -9.81 19.47 32.90
N GLU A 78 -10.14 18.81 31.78
CA GLU A 78 -10.41 17.36 31.76
C GLU A 78 -9.05 16.65 31.66
N ALA A 79 -8.78 15.73 32.58
CA ALA A 79 -7.45 15.19 32.81
C ALA A 79 -6.95 14.39 31.59
N GLY A 80 -5.78 14.75 31.05
CA GLY A 80 -5.18 14.12 29.87
C GLY A 80 -4.59 12.72 30.09
N ALA A 81 -5.20 11.87 30.92
CA ALA A 81 -4.78 10.49 31.11
C ALA A 81 -5.70 9.55 30.31
N SER A 82 -5.13 8.53 29.67
CA SER A 82 -5.85 7.53 28.88
C SER A 82 -5.16 6.17 29.00
N ASN A 83 -5.89 5.08 28.75
CA ASN A 83 -5.27 3.79 28.45
C ASN A 83 -4.49 3.92 27.14
N TYR A 84 -3.35 3.25 27.01
CA TYR A 84 -2.55 3.30 25.80
C TYR A 84 -1.80 1.99 25.57
N VAL A 85 -1.47 1.74 24.31
CA VAL A 85 -0.58 0.66 23.90
C VAL A 85 0.73 1.28 23.45
N LEU A 86 1.84 0.78 24.01
CA LEU A 86 3.18 1.14 23.58
C LEU A 86 3.77 -0.05 22.81
N SER A 87 4.08 0.15 21.54
CA SER A 87 4.69 -0.86 20.67
C SER A 87 6.07 -0.42 20.20
N ILE A 88 6.95 -1.40 20.02
CA ILE A 88 8.30 -1.21 19.46
C ILE A 88 8.30 -1.89 18.07
N GLY A 89 8.70 -1.16 17.03
CA GLY A 89 8.63 -1.60 15.64
C GLY A 89 8.03 -0.52 14.73
N ASP A 90 7.90 -0.80 13.42
CA ASP A 90 7.16 0.11 12.55
C ASP A 90 5.72 0.22 13.06
N GLY A 91 5.30 1.46 13.30
CA GLY A 91 4.04 1.77 13.96
C GLY A 91 2.86 1.05 13.33
N GLY A 92 2.39 0.01 14.01
CA GLY A 92 1.15 -0.66 13.66
C GLY A 92 0.05 0.36 13.45
N ALA A 93 -0.60 0.27 12.28
CA ALA A 93 -1.88 0.88 11.97
C ALA A 93 -2.13 2.26 12.59
N LEU A 94 -1.67 3.34 11.93
CA LEU A 94 -2.54 4.51 11.90
C LEU A 94 -3.80 4.07 11.15
N ALA A 95 -4.88 3.86 11.88
CA ALA A 95 -6.18 3.57 11.29
C ALA A 95 -6.48 4.59 10.18
N LEU A 96 -7.02 4.12 9.06
CA LEU A 96 -7.42 4.93 7.90
C LEU A 96 -8.02 6.28 8.33
N GLY A 97 -7.34 7.37 7.96
CA GLY A 97 -7.77 8.74 8.25
C GLY A 97 -7.12 9.41 9.48
N GLN A 98 -6.25 8.72 10.23
CA GLN A 98 -5.53 9.34 11.35
C GLN A 98 -4.22 10.03 10.91
N ARG A 99 -3.98 11.23 11.43
CA ARG A 99 -2.78 12.01 11.16
C ARG A 99 -1.70 11.66 12.18
N ARG A 100 -0.48 11.45 11.68
CA ARG A 100 0.71 11.25 12.50
C ARG A 100 1.18 12.57 13.15
N ALA A 101 1.43 12.54 14.45
CA ALA A 101 2.12 13.61 15.16
C ALA A 101 3.52 13.90 14.56
N LYS A 102 4.10 15.06 14.88
CA LYS A 102 5.38 15.48 14.29
C LYS A 102 6.52 15.23 15.27
N ARG A 103 7.61 14.64 14.76
CA ARG A 103 8.81 14.33 15.54
C ARG A 103 9.83 15.43 15.53
N LEU A 104 10.69 15.41 16.54
CA LEU A 104 11.87 16.27 16.64
C LEU A 104 12.86 16.01 15.51
N THR A 105 12.94 14.76 15.05
CA THR A 105 13.79 14.28 13.97
C THR A 105 13.25 14.57 12.56
N ASP A 106 11.97 14.93 12.42
CA ASP A 106 11.38 15.25 11.12
C ASP A 106 12.15 16.37 10.40
N PRO A 107 12.22 16.35 9.06
CA PRO A 107 13.00 17.29 8.28
C PRO A 107 12.33 18.67 8.19
N ILE A 108 12.02 19.27 9.34
CA ILE A 108 11.42 20.60 9.47
C ILE A 108 12.46 21.71 9.34
N VAL A 109 12.00 22.91 8.99
CA VAL A 109 12.78 24.16 9.03
C VAL A 109 12.63 24.78 10.42
N PRO A 110 13.67 24.76 11.28
CA PRO A 110 13.53 25.21 12.66
C PRO A 110 13.19 26.70 12.75
N GLY A 111 12.14 27.03 13.51
CA GLY A 111 11.66 28.39 13.74
C GLY A 111 10.70 28.93 12.68
N GLU A 112 10.26 28.09 11.73
CA GLU A 112 9.27 28.44 10.72
C GLU A 112 7.97 27.66 10.91
N LEU A 113 6.85 28.39 10.94
CA LEU A 113 5.50 27.84 11.00
C LEU A 113 4.68 28.32 9.80
N LEU A 114 3.74 27.49 9.37
CA LEU A 114 2.65 27.81 8.46
C LEU A 114 1.39 28.05 9.31
N LEU A 115 0.76 29.21 9.17
CA LEU A 115 -0.40 29.61 9.98
C LEU A 115 -1.56 30.03 9.06
N ALA A 116 -2.78 29.62 9.40
CA ALA A 116 -4.03 30.07 8.80
C ALA A 116 -5.01 30.54 9.90
N THR A 117 -5.80 31.58 9.67
CA THR A 117 -6.75 32.15 10.65
C THR A 117 -8.20 32.00 10.19
N THR A 118 -9.16 31.92 11.10
CA THR A 118 -10.59 31.72 10.77
C THR A 118 -11.27 32.99 10.20
N ALA A 119 -11.78 32.87 8.97
CA ALA A 119 -12.70 33.73 8.20
C ALA A 119 -12.41 35.24 8.07
N GLY A 120 -11.81 35.64 6.92
CA GLY A 120 -11.94 36.99 6.33
C GLY A 120 -10.65 37.77 6.09
N ALA A 121 -9.48 37.23 6.44
CA ALA A 121 -8.19 37.83 6.14
C ALA A 121 -7.40 36.98 5.12
N PRO A 122 -6.67 37.59 4.16
CA PRO A 122 -5.71 36.85 3.35
C PRO A 122 -4.60 36.26 4.23
N VAL A 123 -3.94 35.21 3.74
CA VAL A 123 -2.82 34.54 4.41
C VAL A 123 -1.67 35.53 4.63
N ASP A 124 -1.59 36.13 5.82
CA ASP A 124 -0.53 37.08 6.19
C ASP A 124 0.47 36.45 7.17
N ARG A 125 1.74 36.85 7.02
CA ARG A 125 2.90 36.31 7.75
C ARG A 125 3.01 36.91 9.15
N TYR A 126 3.27 36.07 10.14
CA TYR A 126 3.41 36.49 11.54
C TYR A 126 4.86 36.48 12.03
N ARG A 127 5.22 37.41 12.93
CA ARG A 127 6.56 37.57 13.52
C ARG A 127 6.46 37.52 15.05
N LEU A 128 7.08 36.52 15.68
CA LEU A 128 7.13 36.36 17.14
C LEU A 128 8.09 37.40 17.76
N GLN A 129 7.66 38.12 18.82
CA GLN A 129 8.56 38.93 19.65
C GLN A 129 9.17 38.08 20.77
N ARG A 130 10.47 38.27 21.04
CA ARG A 130 11.27 37.46 21.98
C ARG A 130 11.66 38.20 23.28
N PRO A 131 11.93 37.44 24.36
CA PRO A 131 12.83 37.84 25.45
C PRO A 131 14.31 37.76 25.03
N ALA A 132 15.17 38.56 25.67
CA ALA A 132 16.55 38.79 25.25
C ALA A 132 17.48 37.55 25.33
N GLY A 133 18.11 37.16 24.20
CA GLY A 133 19.27 36.25 24.21
C GLY A 133 19.46 35.27 23.04
N ALA A 134 18.43 34.99 22.22
CA ALA A 134 18.53 34.00 21.13
C ALA A 134 18.71 34.66 19.74
N ARG A 135 19.35 33.94 18.79
CA ARG A 135 19.68 34.38 17.40
C ARG A 135 18.48 34.36 16.46
N ASP A 136 18.34 35.35 15.58
CA ASP A 136 17.17 35.61 14.69
C ASP A 136 16.59 34.36 13.99
N PHE A 137 15.26 34.18 14.07
CA PHE A 137 14.51 33.33 13.14
C PHE A 137 14.25 34.14 11.85
N ARG A 138 14.54 33.56 10.69
CA ARG A 138 14.21 34.15 9.37
C ARG A 138 12.99 33.40 8.81
N LEU A 139 12.10 34.13 8.14
CA LEU A 139 10.96 33.58 7.38
C LEU A 139 11.20 33.88 5.88
N ALA A 140 11.12 32.87 5.00
CA ALA A 140 11.25 33.03 3.55
C ALA A 140 9.96 33.58 2.90
N SER A 141 10.09 34.54 1.96
CA SER A 141 9.09 35.51 1.46
C SER A 141 8.23 35.13 0.24
N ALA A 142 6.96 35.56 0.25
CA ALA A 142 6.14 36.07 -0.86
C ALA A 142 5.39 37.32 -0.31
N ARG A 143 5.47 38.45 -1.02
CA ARG A 143 5.21 39.87 -0.61
C ARG A 143 3.71 40.14 -0.26
N LEU A 144 3.24 41.16 0.52
CA LEU A 144 3.44 42.64 0.54
C LEU A 144 2.92 43.27 1.90
N ASP A 145 3.55 44.36 2.39
CA ASP A 145 3.04 45.51 3.20
C ASP A 145 2.20 45.39 4.53
N GLN A 146 2.90 45.33 5.70
CA GLN A 146 2.63 45.83 7.11
C GLN A 146 1.21 45.85 7.79
N PRO A 147 1.10 45.89 9.17
CA PRO A 147 1.98 45.43 10.27
C PRO A 147 1.28 44.66 11.44
N ALA A 148 2.12 43.93 12.20
CA ALA A 148 1.96 43.40 13.58
C ALA A 148 1.13 42.11 13.80
N ALA A 149 1.84 41.05 14.21
CA ALA A 149 1.36 39.71 14.51
C ALA A 149 0.86 39.51 15.95
N PRO A 150 -0.02 38.53 16.24
CA PRO A 150 -0.35 38.12 17.61
C PRO A 150 0.88 37.52 18.30
N ALA A 151 1.05 37.82 19.60
CA ALA A 151 2.17 37.36 20.39
C ALA A 151 1.90 35.95 20.94
N VAL A 152 2.32 34.90 20.23
CA VAL A 152 2.32 33.53 20.78
C VAL A 152 3.45 33.45 21.81
N THR A 153 3.10 33.19 23.06
CA THR A 153 4.09 32.95 24.12
C THR A 153 4.53 31.49 24.03
N LEU A 154 5.80 31.26 23.74
CA LEU A 154 6.34 29.90 23.66
C LEU A 154 6.41 29.30 25.08
N PRO A 155 5.89 28.09 25.30
CA PRO A 155 6.12 27.39 26.57
C PRO A 155 7.62 27.13 26.76
N ALA A 156 8.06 27.13 28.03
CA ALA A 156 9.40 26.64 28.35
C ALA A 156 9.44 25.13 28.12
N LEU A 157 10.56 24.62 27.62
CA LEU A 157 10.81 23.18 27.51
C LEU A 157 10.80 22.56 28.92
N ASP A 158 9.83 21.69 29.20
CA ASP A 158 9.67 21.00 30.47
C ASP A 158 10.39 19.64 30.44
N LEU A 159 11.70 19.68 30.64
CA LEU A 159 12.56 18.49 30.62
C LEU A 159 12.69 17.86 32.02
N PRO A 160 12.83 16.52 32.12
CA PRO A 160 13.13 15.84 33.36
C PRO A 160 14.36 16.41 34.09
N PRO A 161 14.41 16.37 35.44
CA PRO A 161 15.52 16.92 36.21
C PRO A 161 16.88 16.34 35.79
N GLY A 162 17.77 17.21 35.32
CA GLY A 162 19.13 16.83 34.91
C GLY A 162 19.27 16.43 33.44
N ALA A 163 18.17 16.34 32.69
CA ALA A 163 18.19 16.10 31.26
C ALA A 163 18.71 17.31 30.47
N ARG A 164 19.30 17.05 29.29
CA ARG A 164 19.85 18.06 28.39
C ARG A 164 19.28 17.94 26.99
N VAL A 165 19.26 19.04 26.27
CA VAL A 165 18.86 19.09 24.86
C VAL A 165 19.88 19.91 24.08
N SER A 166 20.23 19.48 22.87
CA SER A 166 21.17 20.23 22.02
C SER A 166 20.53 21.54 21.56
N PRO A 167 21.28 22.62 21.25
CA PRO A 167 20.69 23.87 20.77
C PRO A 167 19.87 23.72 19.47
N ALA A 168 20.23 22.77 18.60
CA ALA A 168 19.50 22.49 17.38
C ALA A 168 18.20 21.73 17.64
N ALA A 169 18.25 20.70 18.50
CA ALA A 169 17.07 19.98 18.97
C ALA A 169 16.13 20.91 19.75
N ALA A 170 16.66 21.76 20.62
CA ALA A 170 15.87 22.74 21.36
C ALA A 170 15.12 23.71 20.43
N ALA A 171 15.75 24.13 19.32
CA ALA A 171 15.09 24.99 18.33
C ALA A 171 13.98 24.27 17.57
N ARG A 172 14.19 22.99 17.21
CA ARG A 172 13.17 22.15 16.55
C ARG A 172 12.01 21.83 17.49
N TYR A 173 12.29 21.38 18.71
CA TYR A 173 11.28 21.07 19.72
C TYR A 173 10.45 22.32 20.08
N ALA A 174 11.11 23.47 20.26
CA ALA A 174 10.41 24.74 20.45
C ALA A 174 9.52 25.13 19.24
N THR A 175 9.85 24.69 18.03
CA THR A 175 9.03 24.92 16.82
C THR A 175 7.78 24.04 16.83
N LEU A 176 7.91 22.77 17.23
CA LEU A 176 6.76 21.86 17.41
C LEU A 176 5.79 22.38 18.48
N LEU A 177 6.33 22.77 19.65
CA LEU A 177 5.54 23.36 20.73
C LEU A 177 4.92 24.71 20.32
N ALA A 178 5.59 25.49 19.47
CA ALA A 178 5.04 26.72 18.92
C ALA A 178 3.84 26.46 17.99
N ALA A 179 3.90 25.41 17.17
CA ALA A 179 2.79 25.00 16.30
C ALA A 179 1.57 24.60 17.14
N ARG A 180 1.76 23.73 18.16
CA ARG A 180 0.72 23.35 19.12
C ARG A 180 0.13 24.56 19.85
N ALA A 181 0.97 25.45 20.39
CA ALA A 181 0.52 26.63 21.10
C ALA A 181 -0.24 27.62 20.20
N ALA A 182 0.20 27.78 18.95
CA ALA A 182 -0.49 28.61 17.96
C ALA A 182 -1.85 28.00 17.56
N ARG A 183 -1.95 26.67 17.39
CA ARG A 183 -3.21 25.98 17.07
C ARG A 183 -4.27 26.14 18.16
N ARG A 184 -3.85 26.26 19.44
CA ARG A 184 -4.76 26.50 20.59
C ARG A 184 -5.28 27.95 20.67
N ALA A 185 -4.78 28.88 19.85
CA ALA A 185 -5.27 30.25 19.84
C ALA A 185 -6.62 30.34 19.10
N PRO A 186 -7.67 30.96 19.68
CA PRO A 186 -9.02 30.99 19.09
C PRO A 186 -9.10 31.59 17.68
N GLU A 187 -8.15 32.46 17.32
CA GLU A 187 -8.05 33.13 16.02
C GLU A 187 -7.35 32.30 14.94
N VAL A 188 -6.70 31.20 15.30
CA VAL A 188 -5.91 30.35 14.39
C VAL A 188 -6.76 29.15 13.94
N ALA A 189 -7.00 29.05 12.64
CA ALA A 189 -7.63 27.89 12.01
C ALA A 189 -6.65 26.71 11.92
N HIS A 190 -5.42 26.99 11.46
CA HIS A 190 -4.37 25.98 11.30
C HIS A 190 -3.00 26.51 11.70
N ALA A 191 -2.17 25.65 12.29
CA ALA A 191 -0.77 25.93 12.58
C ALA A 191 0.05 24.66 12.39
N GLU A 192 1.03 24.71 11.49
CA GLU A 192 1.85 23.56 11.09
C GLU A 192 3.32 23.95 10.95
N VAL A 193 4.22 22.97 11.00
CA VAL A 193 5.67 23.18 10.80
C VAL A 193 6.02 23.16 9.31
N ASN A 194 7.01 23.95 8.91
CA ASN A 194 7.52 23.95 7.53
C ASN A 194 8.49 22.77 7.30
N VAL A 195 8.34 21.97 6.24
CA VAL A 195 9.13 20.74 5.96
C VAL A 195 10.04 20.85 4.72
N LEU A 196 11.17 20.14 4.71
CA LEU A 196 12.15 20.04 3.60
C LEU A 196 11.75 18.92 2.61
N ARG A 197 11.99 19.11 1.30
CA ARG A 197 11.72 18.13 0.21
C ARG A 197 12.97 17.90 -0.68
N ARG A 198 13.10 16.72 -1.33
CA ARG A 198 14.18 16.33 -2.29
C ARG A 198 13.63 15.52 -3.48
N PRO A 199 14.29 15.49 -4.66
CA PRO A 199 13.81 14.77 -5.85
C PRO A 199 14.36 13.33 -5.97
N LEU A 200 13.44 12.36 -6.08
CA LEU A 200 13.46 11.10 -6.83
C LEU A 200 12.13 11.13 -7.61
N ARG A 201 12.02 10.64 -8.86
CA ARG A 201 10.72 10.70 -9.59
C ARG A 201 9.80 9.54 -9.17
N VAL A 202 9.60 9.45 -7.87
CA VAL A 202 8.57 8.65 -7.22
C VAL A 202 7.29 9.49 -7.26
N PRO A 203 6.19 8.96 -7.80
CA PRO A 203 4.90 9.65 -7.82
C PRO A 203 4.44 9.94 -6.38
N ASN A 204 3.68 11.01 -6.20
CA ASN A 204 3.33 11.55 -4.88
C ASN A 204 1.90 11.22 -4.46
N ASP A 205 1.30 10.28 -5.17
CA ASP A 205 -0.11 9.87 -5.15
C ASP A 205 -0.46 9.14 -3.85
N GLU A 206 -1.71 9.30 -3.41
CA GLU A 206 -2.17 8.94 -2.06
C GLU A 206 -1.92 7.46 -1.69
N PHE A 207 -2.08 6.56 -2.67
CA PHE A 207 -1.97 5.10 -2.48
C PHE A 207 -0.72 4.50 -3.10
N TYR A 208 0.27 5.31 -3.51
CA TYR A 208 1.48 4.78 -4.17
C TYR A 208 2.26 3.79 -3.30
N ASP A 209 2.28 4.00 -1.98
CA ASP A 209 2.98 3.12 -1.05
C ASP A 209 2.40 1.68 -1.03
N LEU A 210 1.17 1.49 -1.52
CA LEU A 210 0.53 0.18 -1.69
C LEU A 210 0.83 -0.45 -3.06
N GLN A 211 1.48 0.28 -3.98
CA GLN A 211 1.76 -0.16 -5.36
C GLN A 211 3.11 -0.89 -5.48
N TRP A 212 3.34 -1.89 -4.61
CA TRP A 212 4.55 -2.73 -4.61
C TRP A 212 4.92 -3.27 -6.00
N HIS A 213 3.89 -3.53 -6.81
CA HIS A 213 3.99 -4.05 -8.17
C HIS A 213 4.81 -3.16 -9.11
N TYR A 214 4.96 -1.87 -8.83
CA TYR A 214 5.77 -0.97 -9.65
C TYR A 214 7.27 -1.10 -9.40
N GLN A 215 7.68 -1.33 -8.16
CA GLN A 215 9.07 -1.63 -7.84
C GLN A 215 9.48 -3.00 -8.35
N ALA A 216 8.56 -3.98 -8.33
CA ALA A 216 8.78 -5.34 -8.82
C ALA A 216 9.16 -5.40 -10.32
N ILE A 217 8.78 -4.38 -11.11
CA ILE A 217 9.11 -4.29 -12.54
C ILE A 217 10.01 -3.08 -12.87
N GLY A 218 10.63 -2.44 -11.88
CA GLY A 218 11.58 -1.36 -12.10
C GLY A 218 10.98 -0.10 -12.75
N LEU A 219 9.77 0.31 -12.36
CA LEU A 219 9.12 1.50 -12.95
C LEU A 219 9.71 2.82 -12.50
N GLU A 220 10.14 2.95 -11.24
CA GLU A 220 10.74 4.19 -10.75
C GLU A 220 11.99 4.58 -11.57
N GLN A 221 12.79 3.58 -11.92
CA GLN A 221 13.95 3.70 -12.81
C GLN A 221 13.51 4.08 -14.24
N ALA A 222 12.43 3.49 -14.75
CA ALA A 222 11.91 3.81 -16.07
C ALA A 222 11.36 5.25 -16.15
N TRP A 223 10.74 5.75 -15.08
CA TRP A 223 10.22 7.12 -15.01
C TRP A 223 11.29 8.21 -14.93
N ASP A 224 12.49 7.86 -14.49
CA ASP A 224 13.69 8.71 -14.64
C ASP A 224 14.06 8.89 -16.12
N LEU A 225 13.71 7.95 -17.00
CA LEU A 225 13.97 7.98 -18.44
C LEU A 225 12.82 8.61 -19.23
N THR A 226 11.58 8.19 -18.95
CA THR A 226 10.36 8.69 -19.59
C THR A 226 9.13 8.40 -18.73
N THR A 227 8.17 9.32 -18.75
CA THR A 227 6.83 9.09 -18.14
C THR A 227 5.73 8.89 -19.19
N GLY A 228 6.11 8.52 -20.42
CA GLY A 228 5.16 8.16 -21.46
C GLY A 228 4.85 9.25 -22.48
N LEU A 229 5.59 10.37 -22.48
CA LEU A 229 5.48 11.40 -23.52
C LEU A 229 6.80 12.14 -23.72
N GLU A 230 7.29 12.12 -24.95
CA GLU A 230 8.53 12.81 -25.35
C GLU A 230 8.27 14.01 -26.25
N PRO A 231 9.03 15.12 -26.11
CA PRO A 231 8.90 16.29 -26.98
C PRO A 231 9.03 15.95 -28.47
N GLY A 232 7.94 16.14 -29.22
CA GLY A 232 7.91 15.90 -30.66
C GLY A 232 7.44 14.51 -31.07
N ASN A 233 7.17 13.63 -30.10
CA ASN A 233 6.54 12.33 -30.33
C ASN A 233 5.00 12.42 -30.14
N PRO A 234 4.21 11.59 -30.85
CA PRO A 234 2.78 11.51 -30.62
C PRO A 234 2.47 10.87 -29.26
N GLU A 235 1.31 11.22 -28.69
CA GLU A 235 0.75 10.51 -27.53
C GLU A 235 0.53 9.04 -27.89
N VAL A 236 0.84 8.13 -26.96
CA VAL A 236 0.61 6.70 -27.13
C VAL A 236 -0.80 6.36 -26.65
N VAL A 237 -1.55 5.65 -27.48
CA VAL A 237 -2.95 5.28 -27.18
C VAL A 237 -3.04 3.81 -26.79
N VAL A 238 -3.59 3.53 -25.61
CA VAL A 238 -3.89 2.17 -25.12
C VAL A 238 -5.39 1.96 -25.10
N ALA A 239 -5.89 1.01 -25.89
CA ALA A 239 -7.27 0.59 -25.81
C ALA A 239 -7.45 -0.50 -24.73
N VAL A 240 -8.42 -0.29 -23.85
CA VAL A 240 -8.80 -1.26 -22.81
C VAL A 240 -10.11 -1.91 -23.25
N VAL A 241 -10.04 -3.17 -23.69
CA VAL A 241 -11.21 -3.95 -24.11
C VAL A 241 -11.67 -4.80 -22.93
N ASP A 242 -12.72 -4.37 -22.24
CA ASP A 242 -13.11 -4.90 -20.92
C ASP A 242 -14.60 -4.61 -20.59
N THR A 243 -14.96 -4.47 -19.31
CA THR A 243 -16.33 -4.15 -18.84
C THR A 243 -16.80 -2.73 -19.13
N GLY A 244 -15.90 -1.89 -19.63
CA GLY A 244 -16.08 -0.44 -19.70
C GLY A 244 -15.14 0.27 -18.72
N VAL A 245 -15.16 1.60 -18.74
CA VAL A 245 -14.36 2.44 -17.83
C VAL A 245 -15.24 3.55 -17.32
N LEU A 246 -15.15 3.85 -16.02
CA LEU A 246 -15.82 4.99 -15.42
C LEU A 246 -15.27 6.30 -15.97
N LEU A 247 -16.03 6.91 -16.89
CA LEU A 247 -15.55 8.03 -17.70
C LEU A 247 -15.33 9.32 -16.90
N ASN A 248 -15.88 9.38 -15.69
CA ASN A 248 -15.76 10.52 -14.78
C ASN A 248 -14.95 10.18 -13.52
N HIS A 249 -14.25 9.04 -13.50
CA HIS A 249 -13.35 8.74 -12.39
C HIS A 249 -12.27 9.84 -12.32
N PRO A 250 -12.10 10.51 -11.17
CA PRO A 250 -11.24 11.69 -11.07
C PRO A 250 -9.79 11.40 -11.45
N ASP A 251 -9.32 10.18 -11.19
CA ASP A 251 -7.96 9.73 -11.49
C ASP A 251 -7.75 9.26 -12.95
N LEU A 252 -8.81 9.28 -13.77
CA LEU A 252 -8.77 8.84 -15.18
C LEU A 252 -9.21 9.92 -16.17
N ASP A 253 -9.95 10.94 -15.75
CA ASP A 253 -10.62 11.90 -16.66
C ASP A 253 -9.68 12.55 -17.67
N ASP A 254 -8.50 12.97 -17.22
CA ASP A 254 -7.46 13.61 -18.05
C ASP A 254 -6.67 12.61 -18.91
N GLN A 255 -6.80 11.32 -18.64
CA GLN A 255 -6.11 10.24 -19.33
C GLN A 255 -6.97 9.61 -20.42
N LEU A 256 -8.28 9.88 -20.44
CA LEU A 256 -9.15 9.44 -21.52
C LEU A 256 -8.80 10.16 -22.84
N LEU A 257 -8.63 9.37 -23.91
CA LEU A 257 -8.46 9.90 -25.25
C LEU A 257 -9.71 10.70 -25.63
N ARG A 258 -9.55 11.98 -25.96
CA ARG A 258 -10.66 12.86 -26.33
C ARG A 258 -10.50 13.42 -27.74
N ALA A 259 -11.60 13.48 -28.49
CA ALA A 259 -11.68 14.13 -29.79
C ALA A 259 -12.91 15.04 -29.83
N GLY A 260 -12.69 16.34 -30.07
CA GLY A 260 -13.79 17.31 -30.07
C GLY A 260 -14.46 17.49 -28.70
N GLY A 261 -13.78 17.15 -27.61
CA GLY A 261 -14.28 17.23 -26.23
C GLY A 261 -15.04 15.99 -25.75
N GLN A 262 -15.23 14.98 -26.61
CA GLN A 262 -15.86 13.71 -26.24
C GLN A 262 -14.81 12.62 -26.07
N VAL A 263 -15.05 11.69 -25.15
CA VAL A 263 -14.23 10.48 -25.01
C VAL A 263 -14.32 9.67 -26.31
N VAL A 264 -13.17 9.22 -26.79
CA VAL A 264 -13.06 8.27 -27.90
C VAL A 264 -13.11 6.88 -27.29
N GLY A 265 -14.24 6.21 -27.47
CA GLY A 265 -14.48 4.85 -27.03
C GLY A 265 -15.82 4.36 -27.56
N PHE A 266 -16.18 3.14 -27.20
CA PHE A 266 -17.35 2.48 -27.77
C PHE A 266 -17.81 1.31 -26.90
N ASP A 267 -19.12 1.08 -26.83
CA ASP A 267 -19.72 -0.15 -26.34
C ASP A 267 -20.10 -1.06 -27.52
N PHE A 268 -19.61 -2.29 -27.49
CA PHE A 268 -19.86 -3.31 -28.50
C PHE A 268 -20.82 -4.41 -28.07
N ILE A 269 -21.39 -4.34 -26.87
CA ILE A 269 -22.37 -5.33 -26.39
C ILE A 269 -23.67 -5.17 -27.19
N GLU A 270 -24.02 -6.18 -27.98
CA GLU A 270 -25.22 -6.11 -28.83
C GLU A 270 -26.53 -6.31 -28.04
N ASP A 271 -26.51 -7.13 -26.99
CA ASP A 271 -27.69 -7.49 -26.21
C ASP A 271 -27.91 -6.49 -25.04
N PRO A 272 -28.98 -5.67 -25.08
CA PRO A 272 -29.24 -4.69 -24.02
C PRO A 272 -29.47 -5.30 -22.64
N ALA A 273 -29.93 -6.56 -22.58
CA ALA A 273 -30.09 -7.24 -21.30
C ALA A 273 -28.73 -7.55 -20.65
N ARG A 274 -27.68 -7.74 -21.45
CA ARG A 274 -26.30 -7.96 -20.98
C ARG A 274 -25.57 -6.65 -20.76
N ALA A 275 -25.83 -5.66 -21.60
CA ALA A 275 -25.22 -4.33 -21.47
C ALA A 275 -25.68 -3.58 -20.20
N ASN A 276 -26.87 -3.85 -19.67
CA ASN A 276 -27.36 -3.26 -18.40
C ASN A 276 -27.41 -1.71 -18.35
N ASP A 277 -27.38 -1.04 -19.50
CA ASP A 277 -27.48 0.41 -19.69
C ASP A 277 -28.75 0.84 -20.46
N GLY A 278 -29.41 -0.13 -21.11
CA GLY A 278 -30.69 0.06 -21.77
C GLY A 278 -30.60 0.22 -23.29
N ASP A 279 -29.42 0.11 -23.87
CA ASP A 279 -29.14 0.12 -25.31
C ASP A 279 -28.19 -1.03 -25.69
N GLY A 280 -27.73 -1.01 -26.93
CA GLY A 280 -26.71 -1.93 -27.43
C GLY A 280 -25.77 -1.10 -28.29
N ILE A 281 -24.83 -1.72 -29.00
CA ILE A 281 -23.73 -1.08 -29.76
C ILE A 281 -23.86 0.44 -30.03
N ASP A 282 -23.12 1.25 -29.26
CA ASP A 282 -23.14 2.71 -29.32
C ASP A 282 -21.82 3.35 -28.79
N PRO A 283 -21.59 4.67 -28.95
CA PRO A 283 -20.31 5.30 -28.59
C PRO A 283 -20.16 5.63 -27.08
N ASN A 284 -20.89 4.96 -26.18
CA ASN A 284 -20.81 5.15 -24.73
C ASN A 284 -20.19 3.93 -24.01
N PRO A 285 -18.86 3.91 -23.77
CA PRO A 285 -18.19 2.79 -23.10
C PRO A 285 -18.22 2.87 -21.55
N ASP A 286 -19.08 3.70 -20.97
CA ASP A 286 -19.20 3.85 -19.51
C ASP A 286 -19.71 2.55 -18.89
N ASP A 287 -19.12 2.10 -17.79
CA ASP A 287 -19.53 0.86 -17.12
C ASP A 287 -20.73 1.17 -16.17
N PRO A 288 -21.92 0.60 -16.41
CA PRO A 288 -23.11 0.91 -15.62
C PRO A 288 -23.18 0.19 -14.28
N GLY A 289 -22.23 -0.67 -13.90
CA GLY A 289 -22.42 -1.55 -12.74
C GLY A 289 -23.23 -2.79 -13.08
N ASP A 290 -23.00 -3.90 -12.37
CA ASP A 290 -23.84 -5.10 -12.46
C ASP A 290 -24.18 -5.74 -11.09
N GLU A 291 -24.05 -4.97 -10.01
CA GLU A 291 -24.18 -5.44 -8.62
C GLU A 291 -25.36 -6.40 -8.43
N GLY A 292 -25.03 -7.63 -8.03
CA GLY A 292 -26.01 -8.67 -7.71
C GLY A 292 -26.74 -9.30 -8.91
N ARG A 293 -26.28 -9.07 -10.15
CA ARG A 293 -26.91 -9.57 -11.38
C ARG A 293 -26.06 -10.59 -12.15
N GLY A 294 -24.77 -10.72 -11.85
CA GLY A 294 -23.84 -11.69 -12.44
C GLY A 294 -23.38 -12.80 -11.48
N PRO A 295 -22.82 -13.91 -12.00
CA PRO A 295 -22.27 -15.02 -11.21
C PRO A 295 -20.96 -14.66 -10.49
N ASP A 296 -20.23 -13.70 -11.05
CA ASP A 296 -19.02 -13.10 -10.50
C ASP A 296 -19.27 -11.57 -10.55
N ASP A 297 -19.19 -10.89 -9.40
CA ASP A 297 -19.46 -9.45 -9.21
C ASP A 297 -18.36 -8.61 -9.91
N GLY A 298 -18.30 -8.71 -11.24
CA GLY A 298 -17.17 -8.36 -12.09
C GLY A 298 -17.23 -6.97 -12.72
N SER A 299 -18.20 -6.13 -12.36
CA SER A 299 -18.25 -4.75 -12.84
C SER A 299 -17.04 -3.93 -12.38
N PHE A 300 -16.74 -2.88 -13.16
CA PHE A 300 -15.64 -1.94 -12.98
C PHE A 300 -14.25 -2.57 -13.10
N HIS A 301 -14.14 -3.84 -13.46
CA HIS A 301 -12.87 -4.50 -13.76
C HIS A 301 -12.06 -3.72 -14.81
N GLY A 302 -12.71 -3.24 -15.88
CA GLY A 302 -12.05 -2.41 -16.89
C GLY A 302 -11.54 -1.07 -16.36
N THR A 303 -12.17 -0.51 -15.31
CA THR A 303 -11.68 0.70 -14.63
C THR A 303 -10.39 0.41 -13.88
N HIS A 304 -10.28 -0.73 -13.20
CA HIS A 304 -9.05 -1.15 -12.51
C HIS A 304 -7.89 -1.41 -13.47
N VAL A 305 -8.19 -2.09 -14.58
CA VAL A 305 -7.24 -2.30 -15.68
C VAL A 305 -6.77 -0.96 -16.25
N ALA A 306 -7.68 -0.01 -16.49
CA ALA A 306 -7.35 1.32 -17.02
C ALA A 306 -6.45 2.13 -16.09
N GLY A 307 -6.75 2.15 -14.78
CA GLY A 307 -5.92 2.83 -13.78
C GLY A 307 -4.51 2.25 -13.70
N THR A 308 -4.38 0.92 -13.75
CA THR A 308 -3.07 0.26 -13.77
C THR A 308 -2.25 0.70 -14.99
N VAL A 309 -2.86 0.84 -16.17
CA VAL A 309 -2.15 1.30 -17.37
C VAL A 309 -1.72 2.78 -17.23
N ALA A 310 -2.63 3.67 -16.87
CA ALA A 310 -2.41 5.11 -17.03
C ALA A 310 -3.28 6.00 -16.12
N ALA A 311 -3.51 5.64 -14.85
CA ALA A 311 -4.03 6.61 -13.89
C ALA A 311 -3.19 7.90 -13.89
N GLU A 312 -3.85 9.04 -13.68
CA GLU A 312 -3.16 10.33 -13.56
C GLU A 312 -2.18 10.25 -12.40
N SER A 313 -0.92 10.56 -12.64
CA SER A 313 0.16 10.35 -11.67
C SER A 313 0.83 11.66 -11.29
N ASP A 314 1.43 11.71 -10.10
CA ASP A 314 2.10 12.88 -9.51
C ASP A 314 1.11 14.03 -9.18
N ASN A 315 -0.13 13.68 -8.84
CA ASN A 315 -1.24 14.62 -8.60
C ASN A 315 -1.69 14.71 -7.11
N LEU A 316 -1.02 14.00 -6.19
CA LEU A 316 -1.32 13.88 -4.75
C LEU A 316 -2.64 13.16 -4.42
N PHE A 317 -3.20 12.42 -5.38
CA PHE A 317 -4.53 11.82 -5.28
C PHE A 317 -4.49 10.40 -5.85
N GLY A 318 -5.23 9.47 -5.25
CA GLY A 318 -5.42 8.17 -5.88
C GLY A 318 -4.15 7.35 -6.08
N VAL A 319 -4.01 6.74 -7.26
CA VAL A 319 -2.95 5.80 -7.62
C VAL A 319 -2.15 6.31 -8.81
N ALA A 320 -0.88 5.94 -8.91
CA ALA A 320 -0.13 6.15 -10.15
C ALA A 320 -0.46 5.07 -11.18
N GLY A 321 -0.37 5.39 -12.47
CA GLY A 321 -0.40 4.43 -13.58
C GLY A 321 1.00 4.10 -14.07
N VAL A 322 1.17 2.98 -14.78
CA VAL A 322 2.46 2.61 -15.39
C VAL A 322 2.98 3.70 -16.34
N SER A 323 2.11 4.30 -17.16
CA SER A 323 2.47 5.38 -18.09
C SER A 323 1.67 6.66 -17.80
N TRP A 324 2.31 7.63 -17.14
CA TRP A 324 1.66 8.86 -16.66
C TRP A 324 1.07 9.75 -17.75
N GLN A 325 1.41 9.52 -19.02
CA GLN A 325 0.98 10.36 -20.14
C GLN A 325 0.32 9.58 -21.29
N ALA A 326 0.11 8.27 -21.13
CA ALA A 326 -0.62 7.49 -22.14
C ALA A 326 -2.10 7.88 -22.15
N LYS A 327 -2.74 7.76 -23.32
CA LYS A 327 -4.19 8.01 -23.46
C LYS A 327 -4.96 6.72 -23.57
N LEU A 328 -6.04 6.63 -22.79
CA LEU A 328 -6.91 5.45 -22.69
C LEU A 328 -8.07 5.55 -23.69
N MET A 329 -8.26 4.50 -24.48
CA MET A 329 -9.45 4.31 -25.33
C MET A 329 -10.31 3.20 -24.71
N PRO A 330 -11.32 3.55 -23.89
CA PRO A 330 -12.18 2.55 -23.27
C PRO A 330 -13.10 1.89 -24.30
N LEU A 331 -13.09 0.56 -24.34
CA LEU A 331 -13.92 -0.25 -25.22
C LEU A 331 -14.65 -1.32 -24.41
N ARG A 332 -15.95 -1.15 -24.30
CA ARG A 332 -16.80 -2.05 -23.54
C ARG A 332 -17.22 -3.24 -24.40
N ALA A 333 -16.91 -4.45 -23.93
CA ALA A 333 -17.20 -5.70 -24.62
C ALA A 333 -17.64 -6.83 -23.66
N LEU A 334 -17.57 -6.58 -22.35
CA LEU A 334 -18.02 -7.48 -21.29
C LEU A 334 -19.16 -6.79 -20.51
N GLY A 335 -20.29 -7.48 -20.36
CA GLY A 335 -21.40 -7.00 -19.54
C GLY A 335 -21.79 -8.06 -18.52
N ILE A 336 -23.08 -8.12 -18.18
CA ILE A 336 -23.61 -9.20 -17.33
C ILE A 336 -23.28 -10.57 -17.97
N ASP A 337 -22.76 -11.47 -17.14
CA ASP A 337 -22.28 -12.81 -17.51
C ASP A 337 -21.06 -12.81 -18.47
N GLY A 338 -20.32 -11.71 -18.56
CA GLY A 338 -19.13 -11.56 -19.41
C GLY A 338 -19.45 -11.06 -20.81
N GLY A 339 -18.60 -11.38 -21.80
CA GLY A 339 -18.73 -10.94 -23.20
C GLY A 339 -18.83 -12.07 -24.21
N THR A 340 -19.04 -11.75 -25.48
CA THR A 340 -18.92 -12.73 -26.57
C THR A 340 -17.64 -12.51 -27.37
N THR A 341 -17.14 -13.58 -28.01
CA THR A 341 -16.05 -13.47 -29.00
C THR A 341 -16.38 -12.47 -30.11
N PHE A 342 -17.66 -12.30 -30.46
CA PHE A 342 -18.06 -11.32 -31.47
C PHE A 342 -17.83 -9.88 -30.98
N ASP A 343 -18.33 -9.54 -29.78
CA ASP A 343 -18.24 -8.18 -29.21
C ASP A 343 -16.78 -7.78 -29.00
N VAL A 344 -15.98 -8.68 -28.40
CA VAL A 344 -14.53 -8.50 -28.23
C VAL A 344 -13.84 -8.26 -29.56
N LEU A 345 -14.17 -9.06 -30.59
CA LEU A 345 -13.56 -8.88 -31.90
C LEU A 345 -13.95 -7.56 -32.56
N GLN A 346 -15.18 -7.07 -32.37
CA GLN A 346 -15.58 -5.76 -32.88
C GLN A 346 -14.83 -4.62 -32.17
N ALA A 347 -14.67 -4.71 -30.85
CA ALA A 347 -13.89 -3.78 -30.06
C ALA A 347 -12.42 -3.72 -30.53
N VAL A 348 -11.75 -4.87 -30.65
CA VAL A 348 -10.36 -4.93 -31.12
C VAL A 348 -10.22 -4.35 -32.54
N ARG A 349 -11.16 -4.64 -33.44
CA ARG A 349 -11.17 -4.07 -34.80
C ARG A 349 -11.36 -2.56 -34.79
N TYR A 350 -12.27 -2.04 -33.95
CA TYR A 350 -12.45 -0.60 -33.77
C TYR A 350 -11.16 0.06 -33.27
N ALA A 351 -10.56 -0.44 -32.18
CA ALA A 351 -9.30 0.08 -31.62
C ALA A 351 -8.22 0.22 -32.69
N SER A 352 -8.15 -0.77 -33.58
CA SER A 352 -7.13 -0.89 -34.62
C SER A 352 -7.42 -0.07 -35.88
N GLY A 353 -8.53 0.68 -35.92
CA GLY A 353 -8.95 1.44 -37.10
C GLY A 353 -9.43 0.57 -38.27
N LEU A 354 -9.86 -0.66 -37.98
CA LEU A 354 -10.37 -1.63 -38.97
C LEU A 354 -11.90 -1.59 -39.05
N SER A 355 -12.44 -2.04 -40.18
CA SER A 355 -13.89 -2.17 -40.37
C SER A 355 -14.49 -3.08 -39.29
N ASN A 356 -15.55 -2.60 -38.66
CA ASN A 356 -16.30 -3.26 -37.58
C ASN A 356 -17.80 -2.95 -37.73
N VAL A 357 -18.62 -3.55 -36.87
CA VAL A 357 -20.09 -3.48 -36.96
C VAL A 357 -20.68 -2.08 -36.70
N SER A 358 -19.99 -1.21 -35.93
CA SER A 358 -20.46 0.17 -35.69
C SER A 358 -20.52 1.01 -36.98
N GLY A 359 -19.78 0.59 -38.02
CA GLY A 359 -19.60 1.36 -39.25
C GLY A 359 -18.70 2.59 -39.08
N THR A 360 -18.05 2.75 -37.92
CA THR A 360 -17.14 3.85 -37.59
C THR A 360 -15.77 3.33 -37.13
N VAL A 361 -14.77 4.20 -37.13
CA VAL A 361 -13.42 3.93 -36.62
C VAL A 361 -12.97 5.14 -35.79
N PRO A 362 -12.09 4.97 -34.80
CA PRO A 362 -11.62 6.08 -33.98
C PRO A 362 -10.78 7.06 -34.83
N PRO A 363 -10.77 8.36 -34.46
CA PRO A 363 -9.98 9.36 -35.16
C PRO A 363 -8.47 9.13 -35.04
N VAL A 364 -8.03 8.48 -33.97
CA VAL A 364 -6.66 8.02 -33.72
C VAL A 364 -6.76 6.54 -33.37
N ARG A 365 -6.03 5.68 -34.09
CA ARG A 365 -5.97 4.24 -33.76
C ARG A 365 -5.23 4.03 -32.45
N ALA A 366 -5.56 2.97 -31.73
CA ALA A 366 -4.77 2.51 -30.61
C ALA A 366 -3.41 1.98 -31.08
N ASP A 367 -2.39 2.19 -30.25
CA ASP A 367 -1.08 1.57 -30.41
C ASP A 367 -1.03 0.21 -29.72
N ILE A 368 -1.69 0.08 -28.58
CA ILE A 368 -1.78 -1.14 -27.77
C ILE A 368 -3.25 -1.46 -27.50
N VAL A 369 -3.61 -2.74 -27.50
CA VAL A 369 -4.92 -3.25 -27.07
C VAL A 369 -4.69 -4.24 -25.93
N ASN A 370 -5.20 -3.89 -24.75
CA ASN A 370 -5.20 -4.73 -23.56
C ASN A 370 -6.48 -5.56 -23.50
N LEU A 371 -6.33 -6.87 -23.31
CA LEU A 371 -7.40 -7.87 -23.26
C LEU A 371 -7.27 -8.67 -21.95
N SER A 372 -7.74 -8.10 -20.84
CA SER A 372 -7.74 -8.76 -19.53
C SER A 372 -8.93 -9.71 -19.38
N LEU A 373 -9.08 -10.61 -20.35
CA LEU A 373 -10.21 -11.53 -20.53
C LEU A 373 -9.74 -12.84 -21.15
N GLY A 374 -10.52 -13.91 -21.02
CA GLY A 374 -10.12 -15.21 -21.56
C GLY A 374 -11.24 -16.24 -21.67
N SER A 375 -11.01 -17.25 -22.50
CA SER A 375 -11.81 -18.48 -22.58
C SER A 375 -10.97 -19.65 -23.13
N ASP A 376 -11.35 -20.89 -22.81
CA ASP A 376 -10.62 -22.08 -23.28
C ASP A 376 -10.91 -22.46 -24.76
N PHE A 377 -11.61 -21.61 -25.51
CA PHE A 377 -12.11 -21.93 -26.84
C PHE A 377 -11.36 -21.18 -27.96
N TYR A 378 -10.59 -21.94 -28.74
CA TYR A 378 -9.95 -21.44 -29.95
C TYR A 378 -10.99 -21.14 -31.06
N SER A 379 -10.80 -20.02 -31.76
CA SER A 379 -11.56 -19.58 -32.92
C SER A 379 -10.63 -19.19 -34.07
N GLU A 380 -10.72 -19.90 -35.21
CA GLU A 380 -9.98 -19.56 -36.43
C GLU A 380 -10.29 -18.14 -36.92
N ALA A 381 -11.54 -17.70 -36.74
CA ALA A 381 -11.97 -16.37 -37.16
C ALA A 381 -11.34 -15.28 -36.30
N GLU A 382 -11.17 -15.53 -35.01
CA GLU A 382 -10.52 -14.61 -34.10
C GLU A 382 -9.02 -14.52 -34.38
N GLN A 383 -8.31 -15.65 -34.49
CA GLN A 383 -6.90 -15.68 -34.90
C GLN A 383 -6.64 -14.91 -36.20
N ALA A 384 -7.51 -15.10 -37.21
CA ALA A 384 -7.38 -14.40 -38.49
C ALA A 384 -7.55 -12.88 -38.34
N ALA A 385 -8.48 -12.44 -37.49
CA ALA A 385 -8.69 -11.01 -37.26
C ALA A 385 -7.59 -10.39 -36.38
N LEU A 386 -7.08 -11.10 -35.37
CA LEU A 386 -5.92 -10.65 -34.57
C LEU A 386 -4.66 -10.53 -35.43
N ASN A 387 -4.50 -11.38 -36.45
CA ASN A 387 -3.44 -11.23 -37.46
C ASN A 387 -3.59 -9.93 -38.28
N GLU A 388 -4.82 -9.52 -38.64
CA GLU A 388 -5.06 -8.23 -39.32
C GLU A 388 -4.68 -7.04 -38.42
N VAL A 389 -5.01 -7.13 -37.13
CA VAL A 389 -4.72 -6.12 -36.11
C VAL A 389 -3.21 -5.97 -35.92
N ARG A 390 -2.51 -7.08 -35.73
CA ARG A 390 -1.04 -7.08 -35.60
C ARG A 390 -0.37 -6.55 -36.88
N ALA A 391 -0.89 -6.88 -38.06
CA ALA A 391 -0.40 -6.36 -39.33
C ALA A 391 -0.62 -4.84 -39.49
N ALA A 392 -1.58 -4.25 -38.78
CA ALA A 392 -1.76 -2.80 -38.67
C ALA A 392 -0.76 -2.13 -37.71
N GLY A 393 0.14 -2.92 -37.08
CA GLY A 393 1.18 -2.43 -36.16
C GLY A 393 0.69 -2.20 -34.74
N VAL A 394 -0.44 -2.79 -34.37
CA VAL A 394 -1.04 -2.68 -33.03
C VAL A 394 -0.55 -3.85 -32.17
N PHE A 395 -0.17 -3.55 -30.93
CA PHE A 395 0.21 -4.55 -29.94
C PHE A 395 -1.04 -5.17 -29.32
N LEU A 396 -1.05 -6.49 -29.17
CA LEU A 396 -2.11 -7.23 -28.50
C LEU A 396 -1.52 -7.86 -27.24
N VAL A 397 -2.06 -7.53 -26.08
CA VAL A 397 -1.59 -8.03 -24.78
C VAL A 397 -2.79 -8.64 -24.05
N ALA A 398 -2.67 -9.88 -23.59
CA ALA A 398 -3.79 -10.58 -22.98
C ALA A 398 -3.38 -11.45 -21.79
N SER A 399 -4.31 -11.64 -20.86
CA SER A 399 -4.10 -12.40 -19.63
C SER A 399 -4.12 -13.92 -19.87
N ALA A 400 -3.17 -14.65 -19.25
CA ALA A 400 -3.03 -16.10 -19.45
C ALA A 400 -4.19 -16.93 -18.85
N GLY A 401 -4.98 -16.37 -17.92
CA GLY A 401 -6.07 -17.04 -17.20
C GLY A 401 -5.72 -17.41 -15.76
N ASN A 402 -6.73 -17.76 -14.96
CA ASN A 402 -6.63 -17.84 -13.49
C ASN A 402 -7.04 -19.21 -12.90
N ASP A 403 -6.84 -20.30 -13.65
CA ASP A 403 -7.30 -21.66 -13.29
C ASP A 403 -6.18 -22.56 -12.76
N ALA A 404 -4.98 -22.02 -12.51
CA ALA A 404 -3.77 -22.76 -12.15
C ALA A 404 -3.50 -23.94 -13.13
N SER A 405 -3.71 -23.69 -14.42
CA SER A 405 -3.85 -24.72 -15.43
C SER A 405 -2.87 -24.54 -16.60
N THR A 406 -2.60 -25.65 -17.30
CA THR A 406 -1.89 -25.64 -18.59
C THR A 406 -2.81 -25.58 -19.79
N VAL A 407 -4.11 -25.44 -19.57
CA VAL A 407 -5.09 -25.30 -20.66
C VAL A 407 -4.93 -23.92 -21.29
N PRO A 408 -4.71 -23.82 -22.61
CA PRO A 408 -4.59 -22.53 -23.29
C PRO A 408 -5.85 -21.67 -23.17
N SER A 409 -5.69 -20.45 -22.66
CA SER A 409 -6.73 -19.40 -22.66
C SER A 409 -6.58 -18.49 -23.88
N TYR A 410 -7.70 -18.15 -24.52
CA TYR A 410 -7.79 -17.26 -25.68
C TYR A 410 -8.51 -15.97 -25.30
N PRO A 411 -7.98 -14.79 -25.68
CA PRO A 411 -7.06 -14.60 -26.80
C PRO A 411 -5.56 -14.72 -26.50
N ALA A 412 -5.13 -14.86 -25.25
CA ALA A 412 -3.71 -14.89 -24.89
C ALA A 412 -2.88 -15.94 -25.63
N SER A 413 -3.45 -17.10 -25.91
CA SER A 413 -2.76 -18.22 -26.58
C SER A 413 -2.77 -18.16 -28.12
N TYR A 414 -3.27 -17.08 -28.73
CA TYR A 414 -3.20 -16.91 -30.19
C TYR A 414 -1.80 -16.46 -30.63
N ASP A 415 -1.41 -16.88 -31.84
CA ASP A 415 -0.19 -16.40 -32.47
C ASP A 415 -0.25 -14.88 -32.63
N GLY A 416 0.79 -14.18 -32.16
CA GLY A 416 0.91 -12.73 -32.28
C GLY A 416 0.22 -11.92 -31.19
N VAL A 417 -0.31 -12.57 -30.15
CA VAL A 417 -0.75 -11.95 -28.90
C VAL A 417 0.33 -12.17 -27.85
N VAL A 418 0.64 -11.15 -27.05
CA VAL A 418 1.55 -11.26 -25.90
C VAL A 418 0.78 -11.85 -24.73
N SER A 419 1.07 -13.10 -24.39
CA SER A 419 0.44 -13.85 -23.30
C SER A 419 1.12 -13.57 -21.96
N VAL A 420 0.36 -13.04 -20.99
CA VAL A 420 0.89 -12.54 -19.71
C VAL A 420 0.43 -13.40 -18.53
N SER A 421 1.38 -14.04 -17.86
CA SER A 421 1.19 -14.75 -16.58
C SER A 421 1.35 -13.80 -15.38
N ALA A 422 0.85 -14.20 -14.22
CA ALA A 422 0.87 -13.39 -12.99
C ALA A 422 1.97 -13.83 -12.04
N SER A 423 2.70 -12.85 -11.49
CA SER A 423 3.69 -13.03 -10.43
C SER A 423 3.23 -12.40 -9.11
N THR A 424 3.74 -12.93 -7.99
CA THR A 424 3.56 -12.41 -6.63
C THR A 424 4.62 -11.35 -6.31
N ILE A 425 4.51 -10.73 -5.13
CA ILE A 425 5.50 -9.78 -4.61
C ILE A 425 6.92 -10.34 -4.46
N THR A 426 7.06 -11.66 -4.35
CA THR A 426 8.37 -12.34 -4.28
C THR A 426 8.95 -12.68 -5.66
N GLY A 427 8.23 -12.40 -6.75
CA GLY A 427 8.59 -12.81 -8.10
C GLY A 427 8.32 -14.30 -8.38
N ASP A 428 7.59 -14.99 -7.51
CA ASP A 428 7.11 -16.34 -7.76
C ASP A 428 5.86 -16.31 -8.66
N LEU A 429 5.54 -17.44 -9.32
CA LEU A 429 4.31 -17.57 -10.09
C LEU A 429 3.11 -17.50 -9.13
N ALA A 430 2.15 -16.63 -9.40
CA ALA A 430 0.94 -16.53 -8.58
C ALA A 430 0.18 -17.86 -8.59
N PRO A 431 -0.36 -18.32 -7.45
CA PRO A 431 -0.88 -19.68 -7.29
C PRO A 431 -2.08 -20.00 -8.19
N TYR A 432 -2.77 -18.98 -8.69
CA TYR A 432 -3.89 -19.11 -9.62
C TYR A 432 -3.47 -18.97 -11.10
N SER A 433 -2.27 -18.48 -11.42
CA SER A 433 -1.91 -18.16 -12.81
C SER A 433 -1.91 -19.41 -13.67
N ASN A 434 -2.52 -19.32 -14.85
CA ASN A 434 -2.27 -20.31 -15.90
C ASN A 434 -0.82 -20.19 -16.39
N PHE A 435 -0.28 -21.31 -16.86
CA PHE A 435 1.11 -21.46 -17.28
C PHE A 435 1.20 -22.44 -18.46
N GLY A 436 2.27 -22.40 -19.23
CA GLY A 436 2.49 -23.35 -20.31
C GLY A 436 3.38 -22.80 -21.43
N PRO A 437 3.53 -23.57 -22.52
CA PRO A 437 4.43 -23.20 -23.64
C PRO A 437 3.96 -21.98 -24.44
N LEU A 438 2.77 -21.46 -24.17
CA LEU A 438 2.16 -20.31 -24.85
C LEU A 438 2.19 -19.04 -23.98
N VAL A 439 2.80 -19.06 -22.79
CA VAL A 439 3.10 -17.86 -22.01
C VAL A 439 4.34 -17.18 -22.58
N ASP A 440 4.28 -15.88 -22.81
CA ASP A 440 5.38 -15.09 -23.37
C ASP A 440 6.17 -14.35 -22.28
N VAL A 441 5.47 -13.82 -21.28
CA VAL A 441 6.07 -12.98 -20.23
C VAL A 441 5.23 -13.05 -18.95
N ALA A 442 5.85 -12.75 -17.81
CA ALA A 442 5.17 -12.56 -16.54
C ALA A 442 5.15 -11.08 -16.13
N ALA A 443 4.14 -10.67 -15.37
CA ALA A 443 4.08 -9.37 -14.72
C ALA A 443 3.34 -9.48 -13.37
N PRO A 444 3.41 -8.46 -12.50
CA PRO A 444 2.74 -8.47 -11.21
C PRO A 444 1.22 -8.64 -11.36
N GLY A 445 0.69 -9.72 -10.78
CA GLY A 445 -0.76 -9.96 -10.66
C GLY A 445 -1.23 -10.09 -9.22
N GLY A 446 -0.29 -10.24 -8.27
CA GLY A 446 -0.53 -10.25 -6.82
C GLY A 446 -1.09 -11.55 -6.26
N ASP A 447 -1.09 -11.64 -4.93
CA ASP A 447 -1.68 -12.74 -4.16
C ASP A 447 -2.36 -12.15 -2.91
N GLY A 448 -3.67 -11.98 -2.98
CA GLY A 448 -4.48 -11.44 -1.89
C GLY A 448 -4.66 -12.40 -0.71
N SER A 449 -4.04 -13.58 -0.73
CA SER A 449 -4.01 -14.50 0.41
C SER A 449 -2.78 -14.32 1.31
N THR A 450 -1.85 -13.45 0.91
CA THR A 450 -0.60 -13.20 1.62
C THR A 450 -0.40 -11.71 1.90
N ASP A 451 0.41 -11.42 2.91
CA ASP A 451 0.97 -10.11 3.24
C ASP A 451 2.45 -10.37 3.55
N LEU A 452 3.31 -10.29 2.52
CA LEU A 452 4.72 -10.66 2.60
C LEU A 452 5.65 -9.46 2.68
N ASP A 453 5.17 -8.26 2.36
CA ASP A 453 5.85 -7.00 2.65
C ASP A 453 5.50 -6.43 4.03
N VAL A 454 4.50 -7.02 4.72
CA VAL A 454 4.15 -6.74 6.11
C VAL A 454 3.62 -5.33 6.30
N ASN A 455 2.66 -4.95 5.48
CA ASN A 455 2.00 -3.65 5.53
C ASN A 455 0.54 -3.73 6.03
N ASP A 456 0.12 -4.89 6.57
CA ASP A 456 -1.24 -5.20 7.00
C ASP A 456 -2.29 -5.12 5.87
N GLN A 457 -1.85 -5.19 4.61
CA GLN A 457 -2.69 -5.29 3.43
C GLN A 457 -2.35 -6.56 2.65
N PRO A 458 -3.32 -7.16 1.94
CA PRO A 458 -3.03 -8.23 1.00
C PRO A 458 -2.07 -7.78 -0.12
N ASP A 459 -1.14 -8.65 -0.55
CA ASP A 459 -0.18 -8.43 -1.65
C ASP A 459 -0.86 -8.45 -3.06
N ALA A 460 -2.03 -7.84 -3.17
CA ALA A 460 -2.79 -7.67 -4.41
C ALA A 460 -2.41 -6.36 -5.12
N VAL A 461 -2.96 -6.11 -6.31
CA VAL A 461 -2.69 -4.91 -7.11
C VAL A 461 -3.76 -3.86 -6.81
N VAL A 462 -3.35 -2.70 -6.29
CA VAL A 462 -4.27 -1.58 -6.04
C VAL A 462 -4.45 -0.73 -7.29
N SER A 463 -5.70 -0.40 -7.62
CA SER A 463 -6.02 0.53 -8.70
C SER A 463 -7.41 1.14 -8.56
N THR A 464 -7.79 2.01 -9.51
CA THR A 464 -9.09 2.68 -9.59
C THR A 464 -10.25 1.70 -9.71
N ILE A 465 -11.38 1.96 -9.07
CA ILE A 465 -12.58 1.10 -9.13
C ILE A 465 -13.86 1.94 -9.01
N GLY A 466 -15.01 1.31 -9.28
CA GLY A 466 -16.33 1.79 -8.91
C GLY A 466 -16.99 0.92 -7.84
N GLN A 467 -18.06 1.43 -7.23
CA GLN A 467 -19.03 0.67 -6.46
C GLN A 467 -20.44 1.17 -6.78
N GLY A 468 -21.44 0.31 -6.65
CA GLY A 468 -22.83 0.62 -7.00
C GLY A 468 -23.20 0.25 -8.44
N GLU A 469 -24.40 0.66 -8.82
CA GLU A 469 -24.91 0.58 -10.19
C GLU A 469 -25.45 1.95 -10.64
N ALA A 470 -25.49 2.17 -11.95
CA ALA A 470 -25.98 3.41 -12.54
C ALA A 470 -27.44 3.67 -12.14
N PRO A 471 -27.79 4.92 -11.79
CA PRO A 471 -26.99 6.14 -11.93
C PRO A 471 -26.12 6.50 -10.71
N ASP A 472 -26.10 5.66 -9.67
CA ASP A 472 -25.56 6.00 -8.34
C ASP A 472 -24.18 5.35 -8.08
N VAL A 473 -23.32 5.29 -9.10
CA VAL A 473 -21.95 4.75 -8.99
C VAL A 473 -21.06 5.68 -8.18
N THR A 474 -20.36 5.15 -7.18
CA THR A 474 -19.31 5.84 -6.41
C THR A 474 -17.93 5.43 -6.90
N PHE A 475 -16.99 6.37 -6.90
CA PHE A 475 -15.60 6.15 -7.32
C PHE A 475 -14.72 5.80 -6.12
N GLY A 476 -13.74 4.93 -6.32
CA GLY A 476 -12.82 4.52 -5.26
C GLY A 476 -11.60 3.77 -5.78
N TYR A 477 -10.96 3.03 -4.88
CA TYR A 477 -9.78 2.23 -5.18
C TYR A 477 -9.92 0.85 -4.51
N ALA A 478 -9.43 -0.19 -5.16
CA ALA A 478 -9.50 -1.55 -4.64
C ALA A 478 -8.26 -2.37 -4.99
N LEU A 479 -7.98 -3.34 -4.12
CA LEU A 479 -6.99 -4.38 -4.29
C LEU A 479 -7.63 -5.54 -5.06
N LEU A 480 -7.12 -5.85 -6.26
CA LEU A 480 -7.51 -7.01 -7.05
C LEU A 480 -6.31 -7.89 -7.35
N GLN A 481 -6.55 -9.18 -7.56
CA GLN A 481 -5.54 -10.14 -8.01
C GLN A 481 -5.96 -10.79 -9.33
N GLY A 482 -5.00 -11.14 -10.17
CA GLY A 482 -5.27 -11.88 -11.39
C GLY A 482 -4.22 -11.66 -12.48
N THR A 483 -4.20 -12.57 -13.46
CA THR A 483 -3.52 -12.32 -14.75
C THR A 483 -4.11 -11.11 -15.47
N SER A 484 -5.37 -10.75 -15.16
CA SER A 484 -6.02 -9.51 -15.59
C SER A 484 -5.37 -8.23 -15.05
N MET A 485 -4.67 -8.30 -13.91
CA MET A 485 -3.87 -7.19 -13.37
C MET A 485 -2.42 -7.24 -13.87
N ALA A 486 -1.93 -8.40 -14.31
CA ALA A 486 -0.60 -8.52 -14.92
C ALA A 486 -0.55 -7.96 -16.36
N ALA A 487 -1.55 -8.25 -17.20
CA ALA A 487 -1.63 -7.75 -18.58
C ALA A 487 -1.53 -6.20 -18.72
N PRO A 488 -2.22 -5.37 -17.91
CA PRO A 488 -2.11 -3.92 -18.01
C PRO A 488 -0.73 -3.38 -17.65
N HIS A 489 0.04 -4.06 -16.78
CA HIS A 489 1.44 -3.69 -16.54
C HIS A 489 2.27 -3.78 -17.82
N VAL A 490 2.17 -4.89 -18.55
CA VAL A 490 2.88 -5.08 -19.82
C VAL A 490 2.40 -4.06 -20.87
N SER A 491 1.09 -3.81 -20.95
CA SER A 491 0.52 -2.79 -21.84
C SER A 491 1.07 -1.39 -21.56
N GLY A 492 1.18 -1.01 -20.28
CA GLY A 492 1.77 0.25 -19.85
C GLY A 492 3.27 0.34 -20.15
N VAL A 493 4.02 -0.74 -19.95
CA VAL A 493 5.46 -0.78 -20.29
C VAL A 493 5.67 -0.60 -21.79
N ILE A 494 4.87 -1.27 -22.64
CA ILE A 494 4.91 -1.05 -24.09
C ILE A 494 4.57 0.41 -24.42
N ALA A 495 3.65 1.05 -23.68
CA ALA A 495 3.35 2.46 -23.88
C ALA A 495 4.57 3.37 -23.58
N LEU A 496 5.31 3.12 -22.49
CA LEU A 496 6.57 3.81 -22.19
C LEU A 496 7.62 3.59 -23.30
N MET A 497 7.78 2.34 -23.78
CA MET A 497 8.69 2.03 -24.89
C MET A 497 8.33 2.80 -26.17
N LYS A 498 7.04 2.90 -26.49
CA LYS A 498 6.58 3.64 -27.68
C LYS A 498 6.72 5.15 -27.52
N ALA A 499 6.67 5.69 -26.30
CA ALA A 499 6.88 7.10 -26.06
C ALA A 499 8.28 7.55 -26.46
N VAL A 500 9.31 6.74 -26.19
CA VAL A 500 10.71 6.99 -26.58
C VAL A 500 11.03 6.49 -27.99
N ASN A 501 10.32 5.47 -28.48
CA ASN A 501 10.45 4.94 -29.84
C ASN A 501 9.08 4.75 -30.52
N PRO A 502 8.52 5.81 -31.13
CA PRO A 502 7.22 5.73 -31.79
C PRO A 502 7.17 4.76 -32.98
N GLY A 503 8.36 4.38 -33.51
CA GLY A 503 8.51 3.44 -34.61
C GLY A 503 8.58 1.97 -34.18
N LEU A 504 8.55 1.67 -32.88
CA LEU A 504 8.61 0.31 -32.35
C LEU A 504 7.41 -0.51 -32.86
N THR A 505 7.72 -1.66 -33.49
CA THR A 505 6.72 -2.58 -34.05
C THR A 505 6.55 -3.83 -33.17
N PRO A 506 5.40 -4.53 -33.26
CA PRO A 506 5.20 -5.78 -32.53
C PRO A 506 6.28 -6.83 -32.82
N ALA A 507 6.73 -6.95 -34.07
CA ALA A 507 7.79 -7.90 -34.42
C ALA A 507 9.16 -7.56 -33.82
N GLN A 508 9.47 -6.27 -33.63
CA GLN A 508 10.69 -5.86 -32.93
C GLN A 508 10.59 -6.13 -31.44
N PHE A 509 9.43 -5.86 -30.83
CA PHE A 509 9.18 -6.20 -29.43
C PHE A 509 9.31 -7.70 -29.18
N ASP A 510 8.71 -8.56 -30.01
CA ASP A 510 8.87 -10.02 -29.89
C ASP A 510 10.36 -10.41 -29.94
N ALA A 511 11.14 -9.78 -30.82
CA ALA A 511 12.56 -10.09 -30.95
C ALA A 511 13.36 -9.67 -29.70
N LEU A 512 13.05 -8.50 -29.13
CA LEU A 512 13.66 -8.02 -27.89
C LEU A 512 13.23 -8.86 -26.68
N LEU A 513 11.98 -9.31 -26.65
CA LEU A 513 11.49 -10.21 -25.61
C LEU A 513 12.22 -11.57 -25.69
N GLN A 514 12.35 -12.13 -26.89
CA GLN A 514 13.04 -13.41 -27.12
C GLN A 514 14.56 -13.37 -26.88
N SER A 515 15.20 -12.20 -26.98
CA SER A 515 16.60 -12.03 -26.59
C SER A 515 16.78 -11.83 -25.08
N GLY A 516 15.69 -11.65 -24.32
CA GLY A 516 15.73 -11.35 -22.89
C GLY A 516 16.09 -9.89 -22.58
N ASP A 517 16.00 -8.99 -23.58
CA ASP A 517 16.35 -7.58 -23.44
C ASP A 517 15.28 -6.79 -22.67
N LEU A 518 14.08 -7.36 -22.48
CA LEU A 518 12.93 -6.70 -21.85
C LEU A 518 12.61 -7.20 -20.45
N THR A 519 13.25 -8.29 -20.01
CA THR A 519 12.82 -9.05 -18.83
C THR A 519 13.97 -9.30 -17.87
N VAL A 520 13.61 -9.62 -16.62
CA VAL A 520 14.47 -10.35 -15.69
C VAL A 520 14.07 -11.82 -15.75
N ASP A 521 15.03 -12.68 -16.08
CA ASP A 521 14.83 -14.13 -16.16
C ASP A 521 14.40 -14.71 -14.81
N ALA A 522 13.32 -15.48 -14.78
CA ALA A 522 12.69 -16.01 -13.58
C ALA A 522 12.39 -17.50 -13.77
N GLY A 523 12.51 -18.29 -12.70
CA GLY A 523 12.33 -19.74 -12.80
C GLY A 523 13.54 -20.45 -13.42
N ALA A 524 13.31 -21.24 -14.48
CA ALA A 524 14.36 -22.01 -15.13
C ALA A 524 15.07 -21.14 -16.17
N ALA A 525 16.41 -21.15 -16.19
CA ALA A 525 17.19 -20.25 -17.04
C ALA A 525 16.75 -20.24 -18.51
N GLY A 526 16.49 -19.04 -19.04
CA GLY A 526 15.92 -18.82 -20.36
C GLY A 526 14.40 -19.01 -20.37
N ARG A 527 13.83 -19.24 -21.56
CA ARG A 527 12.37 -19.36 -21.66
C ARG A 527 11.84 -20.59 -20.92
N ASP A 528 10.90 -20.41 -20.00
CA ASP A 528 10.22 -21.47 -19.27
C ASP A 528 8.68 -21.37 -19.34
N ASP A 529 7.98 -22.43 -18.93
CA ASP A 529 6.51 -22.52 -19.05
C ASP A 529 5.77 -21.64 -18.04
N GLN A 530 6.41 -21.20 -16.96
CA GLN A 530 5.75 -20.39 -15.94
C GLN A 530 5.86 -18.90 -16.26
N PHE A 531 7.07 -18.42 -16.57
CA PHE A 531 7.31 -16.98 -16.73
C PHE A 531 7.53 -16.56 -18.19
N GLY A 532 7.46 -17.50 -19.14
CA GLY A 532 7.81 -17.20 -20.53
C GLY A 532 9.27 -16.80 -20.61
N TRP A 533 9.57 -15.62 -21.13
CA TRP A 533 10.93 -15.05 -21.20
C TRP A 533 11.37 -14.34 -19.90
N GLY A 534 10.57 -14.40 -18.84
CA GLY A 534 10.85 -13.80 -17.54
C GLY A 534 9.79 -12.78 -17.11
N ILE A 535 10.05 -12.08 -16.01
CA ILE A 535 9.20 -10.99 -15.53
C ILE A 535 9.58 -9.71 -16.28
N ILE A 536 8.59 -8.97 -16.79
CA ILE A 536 8.81 -7.71 -17.51
C ILE A 536 9.56 -6.70 -16.61
N ASP A 537 10.56 -6.02 -17.16
CA ASP A 537 11.30 -4.95 -16.50
C ASP A 537 11.19 -3.67 -17.33
N ALA A 538 10.50 -2.68 -16.77
CA ALA A 538 10.18 -1.43 -17.44
C ALA A 538 11.44 -0.65 -17.85
N THR A 539 12.51 -0.72 -17.06
CA THR A 539 13.75 0.01 -17.35
C THR A 539 14.49 -0.61 -18.51
N ARG A 540 14.67 -1.94 -18.45
CA ARG A 540 15.27 -2.72 -19.55
C ARG A 540 14.47 -2.51 -20.83
N ALA A 541 13.15 -2.53 -20.72
CA ALA A 541 12.27 -2.34 -21.87
C ALA A 541 12.40 -0.94 -22.50
N VAL A 542 12.38 0.13 -21.70
CA VAL A 542 12.56 1.51 -22.18
C VAL A 542 13.96 1.72 -22.76
N GLN A 543 15.01 1.17 -22.11
CA GLN A 543 16.38 1.20 -22.63
C GLN A 543 16.46 0.51 -24.00
N ALA A 544 15.95 -0.71 -24.12
CA ALA A 544 15.95 -1.46 -25.37
C ALA A 544 15.20 -0.71 -26.48
N ALA A 545 14.13 0.02 -26.14
CA ALA A 545 13.42 0.87 -27.09
C ALA A 545 14.27 2.06 -27.57
N ILE A 546 15.00 2.72 -26.67
CA ILE A 546 15.93 3.82 -26.98
C ILE A 546 17.07 3.33 -27.88
N ASP A 547 17.67 2.19 -27.55
CA ASP A 547 18.76 1.59 -28.33
C ASP A 547 18.28 1.19 -29.72
N ALA A 548 17.08 0.60 -29.83
CA ALA A 548 16.45 0.27 -31.10
C ALA A 548 16.14 1.51 -31.95
N ALA A 549 15.99 2.70 -31.33
CA ALA A 549 15.86 3.98 -32.02
C ALA A 549 17.21 4.61 -32.41
N GLY A 550 18.33 4.00 -32.02
CA GLY A 550 19.70 4.52 -32.23
C GLY A 550 20.10 5.61 -31.23
N GLY A 551 19.40 5.70 -30.09
CA GLY A 551 19.78 6.53 -28.97
C GLY A 551 20.95 5.94 -28.17
N SER A 552 21.39 6.67 -27.16
CA SER A 552 22.39 6.25 -26.17
C SER A 552 22.02 6.87 -24.84
N LEU A 553 22.10 6.09 -23.76
CA LEU A 553 21.77 6.54 -22.41
C LEU A 553 23.04 6.73 -21.58
N GLY A 554 23.03 7.76 -20.71
CA GLY A 554 24.01 7.87 -19.64
C GLY A 554 23.89 6.68 -18.67
N ALA A 555 24.72 6.62 -17.64
CA ALA A 555 24.66 5.53 -16.67
C ALA A 555 23.25 5.40 -16.06
N VAL A 556 22.70 4.18 -16.09
CA VAL A 556 21.39 3.85 -15.50
C VAL A 556 21.55 2.64 -14.61
N LEU A 557 21.48 2.89 -13.30
CA LEU A 557 21.59 1.84 -12.28
C LEU A 557 20.31 1.01 -12.22
N SER A 558 20.44 -0.30 -12.42
CA SER A 558 19.35 -1.28 -12.34
C SER A 558 19.57 -2.28 -11.22
N VAL A 559 18.46 -2.80 -10.68
CA VAL A 559 18.45 -3.82 -9.63
C VAL A 559 17.42 -4.89 -10.01
N SER A 560 17.75 -6.17 -9.84
CA SER A 560 16.90 -7.28 -10.30
C SER A 560 15.61 -7.48 -9.48
N THR A 561 15.47 -6.82 -8.33
CA THR A 561 14.28 -6.83 -7.50
C THR A 561 14.25 -5.58 -6.61
N GLY A 562 13.06 -5.05 -6.35
CA GLY A 562 12.82 -4.01 -5.34
C GLY A 562 12.59 -4.55 -3.93
N THR A 563 12.25 -5.84 -3.79
CA THR A 563 11.90 -6.46 -2.51
C THR A 563 12.51 -7.86 -2.35
N LEU A 564 12.92 -8.21 -1.13
CA LEU A 564 13.36 -9.54 -0.72
C LEU A 564 12.62 -9.98 0.54
N SER A 565 11.83 -11.05 0.45
CA SER A 565 11.06 -11.56 1.60
C SER A 565 11.65 -12.84 2.18
N PHE A 566 12.19 -12.73 3.39
CA PHE A 566 12.74 -13.79 4.21
C PHE A 566 11.68 -14.30 5.18
N GLN A 567 10.74 -15.09 4.67
CA GLN A 567 9.79 -15.89 5.46
C GLN A 567 10.48 -16.64 6.61
N ALA A 568 9.73 -17.22 7.55
CA ALA A 568 10.24 -17.74 8.85
C ALA A 568 11.54 -18.59 8.83
N PHE A 569 11.85 -19.27 7.71
CA PHE A 569 13.00 -20.19 7.62
C PHE A 569 14.03 -19.85 6.54
N THR A 570 13.79 -18.86 5.68
CA THR A 570 14.72 -18.51 4.59
C THR A 570 15.92 -17.74 5.14
N GLN A 571 17.15 -18.18 4.89
CA GLN A 571 18.35 -17.57 5.49
C GLN A 571 19.18 -16.70 4.52
N SER A 572 19.05 -16.94 3.22
CA SER A 572 19.77 -16.16 2.20
C SER A 572 18.98 -16.05 0.91
N LEU A 573 18.97 -14.88 0.28
CA LEU A 573 18.45 -14.60 -1.06
C LEU A 573 19.49 -13.87 -1.89
N LEU A 574 19.34 -13.87 -3.22
CA LEU A 574 20.26 -13.20 -4.15
C LEU A 574 19.53 -12.08 -4.87
N PHE A 575 20.24 -10.98 -5.13
CA PHE A 575 19.82 -9.97 -6.10
C PHE A 575 21.02 -9.55 -6.94
N SER A 576 20.76 -8.93 -8.09
CA SER A 576 21.82 -8.44 -8.99
C SER A 576 21.71 -6.95 -9.19
N VAL A 577 22.86 -6.29 -9.28
CA VAL A 577 23.00 -4.87 -9.60
C VAL A 577 23.65 -4.75 -10.96
N GLY A 578 23.10 -3.93 -11.84
CA GLY A 578 23.60 -3.74 -13.19
C GLY A 578 23.64 -2.26 -13.59
N ASN A 579 24.33 -2.00 -14.69
CA ASN A 579 24.24 -0.74 -15.41
C ASN A 579 23.62 -1.03 -16.78
N LEU A 580 22.49 -0.40 -17.06
CA LEU A 580 21.81 -0.51 -18.35
C LEU A 580 22.24 0.59 -19.33
N GLY A 581 22.95 1.61 -18.85
CA GLY A 581 23.46 2.71 -19.64
C GLY A 581 24.80 2.44 -20.33
N ASP A 582 25.15 3.30 -21.29
CA ASP A 582 26.40 3.20 -22.05
C ASP A 582 27.61 3.78 -21.30
N GLU A 583 27.36 4.72 -20.38
CA GLU A 583 28.40 5.34 -19.58
C GLU A 583 28.69 4.50 -18.31
N PRO A 584 29.96 4.34 -17.91
CA PRO A 584 30.34 3.54 -16.75
C PRO A 584 29.83 4.18 -15.44
N VAL A 585 29.48 3.32 -14.47
CA VAL A 585 29.11 3.72 -13.10
C VAL A 585 29.70 2.73 -12.12
N SER A 586 30.24 3.23 -11.01
CA SER A 586 30.67 2.38 -9.90
C SER A 586 29.70 2.53 -8.73
N VAL A 587 29.50 1.46 -7.95
CA VAL A 587 28.54 1.46 -6.85
C VAL A 587 29.13 0.94 -5.55
N SER A 588 28.58 1.42 -4.44
CA SER A 588 28.76 0.83 -3.12
C SER A 588 27.42 0.34 -2.58
N VAL A 589 27.40 -0.87 -2.02
CA VAL A 589 26.19 -1.49 -1.46
C VAL A 589 26.31 -1.59 0.05
N SER A 590 25.25 -1.22 0.76
CA SER A 590 25.17 -1.26 2.23
C SER A 590 23.78 -1.71 2.69
N ASP A 591 23.71 -2.42 3.81
CA ASP A 591 22.46 -2.70 4.53
C ASP A 591 22.26 -1.70 5.70
N ASP A 592 21.03 -1.57 6.18
CA ASP A 592 20.64 -0.64 7.26
C ASP A 592 20.24 -1.33 8.58
N ALA A 593 20.19 -2.67 8.60
CA ALA A 593 19.66 -3.45 9.72
C ALA A 593 20.69 -4.46 10.25
N PRO A 594 20.85 -4.61 11.59
CA PRO A 594 21.89 -5.44 12.19
C PRO A 594 21.70 -6.95 11.98
N TRP A 595 20.47 -7.37 11.69
CA TRP A 595 20.14 -8.74 11.32
C TRP A 595 20.29 -9.00 9.83
N LEU A 596 20.47 -7.95 9.04
CA LEU A 596 20.59 -7.99 7.59
C LEU A 596 22.07 -7.93 7.24
N GLY A 597 22.49 -8.74 6.28
CA GLY A 597 23.85 -8.66 5.76
C GLY A 597 23.83 -8.75 4.25
N VAL A 598 24.51 -7.83 3.58
CA VAL A 598 24.75 -7.91 2.14
C VAL A 598 26.21 -8.21 1.84
N THR A 599 26.47 -9.23 1.01
CA THR A 599 27.82 -9.61 0.62
C THR A 599 27.93 -9.80 -0.89
N PRO A 600 29.00 -9.30 -1.53
CA PRO A 600 29.23 -9.55 -2.95
C PRO A 600 29.56 -11.02 -3.19
N VAL A 601 28.92 -11.62 -4.20
CA VAL A 601 29.14 -13.01 -4.61
C VAL A 601 29.98 -13.07 -5.89
N ASP A 602 29.49 -12.40 -6.94
CA ASP A 602 30.14 -12.32 -8.24
C ASP A 602 29.97 -10.89 -8.76
N VAL A 603 30.86 -10.00 -8.32
CA VAL A 603 30.84 -8.58 -8.68
C VAL A 603 32.14 -8.19 -9.38
N ASP A 604 32.05 -7.29 -10.34
CA ASP A 604 33.18 -6.74 -11.06
C ASP A 604 33.91 -5.65 -10.26
N ALA A 605 34.88 -4.98 -10.90
CA ALA A 605 35.68 -3.92 -10.27
C ALA A 605 34.88 -2.65 -9.95
N ASP A 606 33.72 -2.47 -10.58
CA ASP A 606 32.83 -1.33 -10.42
C ASP A 606 31.72 -1.63 -9.40
N GLY A 607 31.70 -2.83 -8.83
CA GLY A 607 30.69 -3.26 -7.86
C GLY A 607 29.38 -3.72 -8.50
N LEU A 608 29.36 -3.95 -9.82
CA LEU A 608 28.20 -4.46 -10.53
C LEU A 608 28.26 -6.00 -10.58
N GLY A 609 27.11 -6.65 -10.43
CA GLY A 609 27.02 -8.11 -10.38
C GLY A 609 26.11 -8.62 -9.27
N GLN A 610 26.34 -9.84 -8.81
CA GLN A 610 25.44 -10.54 -7.89
C GLN A 610 25.83 -10.35 -6.42
N TYR A 611 24.83 -10.04 -5.59
CA TYR A 611 24.93 -9.88 -4.15
C TYR A 611 24.05 -10.91 -3.43
N GLN A 612 24.57 -11.48 -2.34
CA GLN A 612 23.82 -12.32 -1.42
C GLN A 612 23.39 -11.50 -0.22
N VAL A 613 22.09 -11.51 0.03
CA VAL A 613 21.48 -10.97 1.24
C VAL A 613 21.25 -12.13 2.19
N THR A 614 21.75 -12.02 3.40
CA THR A 614 21.57 -13.00 4.48
C THR A 614 20.84 -12.37 5.63
N VAL A 615 20.06 -13.17 6.35
CA VAL A 615 19.39 -12.72 7.56
C VAL A 615 19.78 -13.55 8.78
N ASP A 616 20.07 -12.86 9.88
CA ASP A 616 20.38 -13.45 11.18
C ASP A 616 19.19 -13.28 12.13
N ARG A 617 18.50 -14.39 12.41
CA ARG A 617 17.37 -14.42 13.35
C ARG A 617 17.80 -14.58 14.80
N SER A 618 19.09 -14.77 15.05
CA SER A 618 19.58 -15.09 16.39
C SER A 618 19.42 -13.89 17.33
N GLY A 619 18.72 -14.10 18.45
CA GLY A 619 18.45 -13.05 19.42
C GLY A 619 17.37 -12.04 19.01
N LEU A 620 16.72 -12.23 17.86
CA LEU A 620 15.54 -11.47 17.47
C LEU A 620 14.28 -12.08 18.10
N ALA A 621 13.36 -11.21 18.53
CA ALA A 621 12.04 -11.61 19.03
C ALA A 621 11.13 -12.08 17.88
N ASP A 622 10.06 -12.80 18.21
CA ASP A 622 9.02 -13.13 17.23
C ASP A 622 8.40 -11.87 16.68
N GLY A 623 8.27 -11.78 15.36
CA GLY A 623 7.79 -10.59 14.71
C GLY A 623 8.24 -10.50 13.27
N ASN A 624 7.80 -9.44 12.61
CA ASN A 624 8.24 -9.07 11.29
C ASN A 624 9.30 -7.97 11.40
N TYR A 625 10.29 -8.04 10.53
CA TYR A 625 11.46 -7.18 10.53
C TYR A 625 11.62 -6.62 9.12
N ALA A 626 11.68 -5.31 8.99
CA ALA A 626 11.96 -4.62 7.74
C ALA A 626 13.38 -4.03 7.78
N GLY A 627 14.07 -4.11 6.65
CA GLY A 627 15.40 -3.54 6.43
C GLY A 627 15.54 -3.17 4.96
N THR A 628 16.62 -2.50 4.61
CA THR A 628 16.89 -1.97 3.28
C THR A 628 18.33 -2.24 2.90
N VAL A 629 18.54 -2.77 1.71
CA VAL A 629 19.85 -2.75 1.06
C VAL A 629 19.90 -1.55 0.12
N THR A 630 20.78 -0.59 0.38
CA THR A 630 20.99 0.60 -0.44
C THR A 630 22.19 0.42 -1.39
N ILE A 631 21.98 0.69 -2.67
CA ILE A 631 22.98 0.74 -3.72
C ILE A 631 23.23 2.20 -4.07
N THR A 632 24.40 2.70 -3.68
CA THR A 632 24.79 4.10 -3.87
C THR A 632 25.80 4.21 -5.03
N PRO A 633 25.47 4.90 -6.13
CA PRO A 633 26.42 5.18 -7.20
C PRO A 633 27.44 6.23 -6.78
N ASP A 634 28.60 6.21 -7.42
CA ASP A 634 29.67 7.18 -7.22
C ASP A 634 29.37 8.54 -7.89
N ASP A 635 28.60 8.53 -8.99
CA ASP A 635 28.07 9.72 -9.63
C ASP A 635 26.70 10.12 -9.03
N PRO A 636 26.58 11.31 -8.38
CA PRO A 636 25.30 11.80 -7.84
C PRO A 636 24.26 12.16 -8.91
N ALA A 637 24.61 12.16 -10.20
CA ALA A 637 23.65 12.27 -11.30
C ALA A 637 22.87 10.97 -11.55
N VAL A 638 23.37 9.83 -11.05
CA VAL A 638 22.68 8.54 -11.08
C VAL A 638 21.92 8.37 -9.77
N SER A 639 20.62 8.05 -9.84
CA SER A 639 19.79 7.83 -8.66
C SER A 639 20.27 6.60 -7.88
N ALA A 640 20.46 6.75 -6.56
CA ALA A 640 20.67 5.62 -5.66
C ALA A 640 19.43 4.71 -5.65
N ARG A 641 19.64 3.42 -5.40
CA ARG A 641 18.57 2.41 -5.37
C ARG A 641 18.50 1.72 -4.02
N SER A 642 17.32 1.22 -3.69
CA SER A 642 17.05 0.48 -2.46
C SER A 642 16.34 -0.81 -2.80
N VAL A 643 16.68 -1.88 -2.08
CA VAL A 643 15.94 -3.15 -2.05
C VAL A 643 15.38 -3.30 -0.66
N SER A 644 14.06 -3.26 -0.54
CA SER A 644 13.33 -3.52 0.69
C SER A 644 13.51 -4.99 1.07
N VAL A 645 13.77 -5.26 2.34
CA VAL A 645 13.97 -6.61 2.88
C VAL A 645 13.00 -6.83 4.01
N ALA A 646 12.04 -7.72 3.81
CA ALA A 646 11.15 -8.19 4.86
C ALA A 646 11.67 -9.50 5.42
N MET A 647 11.59 -9.71 6.73
CA MET A 647 11.93 -10.97 7.37
C MET A 647 10.92 -11.28 8.47
N ARG A 648 10.45 -12.52 8.52
CA ARG A 648 9.68 -13.02 9.66
C ARG A 648 10.57 -13.83 10.59
N VAL A 649 10.52 -13.52 11.88
CA VAL A 649 11.08 -14.31 12.97
C VAL A 649 9.91 -14.94 13.71
N THR A 650 9.96 -16.26 13.85
CA THR A 650 9.08 -16.98 14.76
C THR A 650 9.95 -17.86 15.64
N SER A 651 9.70 -17.85 16.93
CA SER A 651 10.25 -18.78 17.86
C SER A 651 9.57 -20.10 17.54
N ALA A 652 10.37 -21.14 17.44
CA ALA A 652 9.83 -22.47 17.58
C ALA A 652 9.39 -22.77 19.04
N ASP A 653 9.29 -21.76 19.94
CA ASP A 653 8.97 -21.88 21.36
C ASP A 653 8.45 -20.51 21.92
N VAL A 654 7.14 -20.28 21.94
CA VAL A 654 6.55 -18.98 22.35
C VAL A 654 6.29 -18.94 23.87
N ASN A 655 6.74 -17.90 24.58
CA ASN A 655 6.40 -17.58 25.99
C ASN A 655 5.65 -16.24 26.14
N ALA A 656 4.64 -15.97 25.30
CA ALA A 656 3.82 -14.76 25.38
C ALA A 656 2.94 -14.70 26.66
N ASP A 657 2.84 -13.53 27.29
CA ASP A 657 1.95 -13.26 28.44
C ASP A 657 1.35 -11.86 28.34
N ALA A 658 0.12 -11.79 27.86
CA ALA A 658 -0.71 -10.59 27.77
C ALA A 658 -1.52 -10.33 29.07
N GLY A 659 -1.07 -10.83 30.21
CA GLY A 659 -1.74 -10.66 31.51
C GLY A 659 -2.88 -11.65 31.75
N GLN A 660 -3.59 -11.48 32.87
CA GLN A 660 -4.71 -12.37 33.23
C GLN A 660 -5.85 -12.26 32.21
N HIS A 661 -6.11 -13.34 31.51
CA HIS A 661 -7.23 -13.45 30.58
C HIS A 661 -8.47 -13.99 31.30
N TYR A 662 -9.64 -13.49 30.92
CA TYR A 662 -10.92 -14.04 31.29
C TYR A 662 -11.52 -14.78 30.11
N VAL A 663 -11.69 -16.09 30.25
CA VAL A 663 -12.36 -16.93 29.25
C VAL A 663 -13.84 -17.04 29.61
N ILE A 664 -14.71 -16.64 28.69
CA ILE A 664 -16.15 -16.51 28.92
C ILE A 664 -16.99 -17.24 27.87
N LEU A 665 -18.13 -17.77 28.30
CA LEU A 665 -19.20 -18.26 27.43
C LEU A 665 -20.37 -17.29 27.44
N VAL A 666 -20.76 -16.82 26.26
CA VAL A 666 -21.84 -15.85 26.08
C VAL A 666 -22.98 -16.50 25.29
N PRO A 667 -24.22 -16.56 25.82
CA PRO A 667 -25.38 -17.01 25.05
C PRO A 667 -25.60 -16.11 23.81
N PRO A 668 -26.03 -16.65 22.65
CA PRO A 668 -26.21 -15.87 21.42
C PRO A 668 -27.13 -14.63 21.55
N ASP A 669 -28.06 -14.65 22.51
CA ASP A 669 -29.05 -13.59 22.74
C ASP A 669 -28.79 -12.77 24.03
N ALA A 670 -27.59 -12.86 24.63
CA ALA A 670 -27.25 -12.19 25.89
C ALA A 670 -25.95 -11.36 25.76
N GLU A 671 -25.90 -10.24 26.49
CA GLU A 671 -24.72 -9.36 26.58
C GLU A 671 -23.82 -9.71 27.78
N GLU A 672 -24.30 -10.57 28.68
CA GLU A 672 -23.57 -11.02 29.87
C GLU A 672 -23.09 -12.46 29.71
N SER A 673 -21.89 -12.73 30.22
CA SER A 673 -21.36 -14.10 30.27
C SER A 673 -22.20 -15.02 31.16
N ALA A 674 -22.46 -16.23 30.66
CA ALA A 674 -23.08 -17.31 31.43
C ALA A 674 -22.07 -18.03 32.31
N VAL A 675 -20.80 -18.09 31.88
CA VAL A 675 -19.66 -18.65 32.62
C VAL A 675 -18.45 -17.77 32.36
N ALA A 676 -17.64 -17.51 33.40
CA ALA A 676 -16.38 -16.78 33.29
C ALA A 676 -15.32 -17.42 34.20
N ILE A 677 -14.10 -17.61 33.69
CA ILE A 677 -12.94 -18.05 34.47
C ILE A 677 -11.74 -17.17 34.15
N GLY A 678 -10.90 -16.92 35.16
CA GLY A 678 -9.59 -16.28 34.97
C GLY A 678 -8.53 -17.32 34.68
N VAL A 679 -7.67 -17.06 33.69
CA VAL A 679 -6.54 -17.89 33.30
C VAL A 679 -5.30 -17.02 33.14
N ASN A 680 -4.14 -17.61 33.42
CA ASN A 680 -2.85 -16.95 33.26
C ASN A 680 -2.05 -17.71 32.19
N ALA A 681 -1.14 -17.02 31.52
CA ALA A 681 -0.29 -17.65 30.51
C ALA A 681 0.67 -18.65 31.17
N VAL A 682 0.90 -19.76 30.49
CA VAL A 682 2.07 -20.62 30.67
C VAL A 682 2.65 -20.82 29.30
N ASP A 683 3.87 -20.34 29.08
CA ASP A 683 4.58 -20.45 27.82
C ASP A 683 3.71 -20.02 26.61
N GLY A 684 3.21 -18.77 26.60
CA GLY A 684 2.44 -18.27 25.46
C GLY A 684 0.99 -18.75 25.39
N GLN A 685 0.63 -19.73 26.22
CA GLN A 685 -0.64 -20.43 26.10
C GLN A 685 -1.51 -20.24 27.33
N TYR A 686 -2.74 -19.82 27.08
CA TYR A 686 -3.80 -19.76 28.08
C TYR A 686 -4.59 -21.05 28.04
N THR A 687 -4.21 -22.01 28.89
CA THR A 687 -4.96 -23.28 29.00
C THR A 687 -6.19 -23.07 29.88
N PHE A 688 -7.37 -23.41 29.36
CA PHE A 688 -8.64 -23.25 30.06
C PHE A 688 -9.45 -24.55 30.07
N GLN A 689 -10.28 -24.72 31.09
CA GLN A 689 -11.26 -25.79 31.14
C GLN A 689 -12.55 -25.26 31.78
N LEU A 690 -13.67 -25.38 31.07
CA LEU A 690 -14.99 -25.00 31.53
C LEU A 690 -15.79 -26.26 31.85
N THR A 691 -16.19 -26.43 33.11
CA THR A 691 -16.98 -27.57 33.60
C THR A 691 -18.35 -27.14 34.09
N ASP A 692 -19.30 -28.08 34.18
CA ASP A 692 -20.66 -27.86 34.69
C ASP A 692 -21.47 -26.80 33.90
N VAL A 693 -21.21 -26.68 32.59
CA VAL A 693 -21.92 -25.74 31.72
C VAL A 693 -23.36 -26.23 31.46
N ALA A 694 -24.35 -25.36 31.60
CA ALA A 694 -25.73 -25.77 31.30
C ALA A 694 -25.90 -26.14 29.81
N PRO A 695 -26.74 -27.11 29.45
CA PRO A 695 -27.01 -27.42 28.05
C PRO A 695 -27.62 -26.21 27.32
N GLY A 696 -27.06 -25.85 26.16
CA GLY A 696 -27.42 -24.63 25.44
C GLY A 696 -26.48 -24.31 24.28
N ASP A 697 -26.74 -23.17 23.63
CA ASP A 697 -25.89 -22.60 22.59
C ASP A 697 -25.08 -21.46 23.19
N TYR A 698 -23.78 -21.40 22.88
CA TYR A 698 -22.86 -20.40 23.41
C TYR A 698 -21.85 -19.96 22.36
N ARG A 699 -21.30 -18.76 22.53
CA ARG A 699 -20.07 -18.30 21.88
C ARG A 699 -18.95 -18.21 22.92
N LEU A 700 -17.73 -18.51 22.54
CA LEU A 700 -16.56 -18.54 23.41
C LEU A 700 -15.65 -17.35 23.10
N PHE A 701 -15.33 -16.56 24.12
CA PHE A 701 -14.45 -15.40 24.05
C PHE A 701 -13.36 -15.47 25.12
N ALA A 702 -12.25 -14.80 24.89
CA ALA A 702 -11.19 -14.56 25.87
C ALA A 702 -10.66 -13.14 25.75
N GLY A 703 -10.36 -12.47 26.86
CA GLY A 703 -9.80 -11.12 26.85
C GLY A 703 -9.37 -10.63 28.22
N THR A 704 -8.74 -9.46 28.30
CA THR A 704 -8.25 -8.85 29.55
C THR A 704 -9.19 -7.74 30.04
N ASP A 705 -9.14 -7.41 31.33
CA ASP A 705 -9.88 -6.32 32.01
C ASP A 705 -8.83 -5.49 32.80
N HIS A 706 -8.18 -4.52 32.16
CA HIS A 706 -7.00 -3.81 32.69
C HIS A 706 -7.36 -2.57 33.51
N ASP A 707 -8.49 -1.92 33.21
CA ASP A 707 -9.00 -0.77 33.95
C ASP A 707 -10.03 -1.14 35.03
N ASP A 708 -10.28 -2.44 35.20
CA ASP A 708 -11.07 -3.06 36.28
C ASP A 708 -12.56 -2.65 36.23
N ASP A 709 -13.06 -2.30 35.03
CA ASP A 709 -14.42 -1.84 34.79
C ASP A 709 -15.44 -3.00 34.62
N ASN A 710 -14.94 -4.24 34.59
CA ASN A 710 -15.64 -5.52 34.40
C ASN A 710 -16.16 -5.81 33.00
N PHE A 711 -15.65 -5.09 32.00
CA PHE A 711 -15.75 -5.46 30.60
C PHE A 711 -14.40 -6.04 30.16
N ILE A 712 -14.46 -6.91 29.15
CA ILE A 712 -13.27 -7.34 28.42
C ILE A 712 -13.42 -6.94 26.98
N CYS A 713 -12.29 -6.84 26.29
CA CYS A 713 -12.21 -6.47 24.89
C CYS A 713 -12.52 -4.98 24.62
N ASP A 714 -12.25 -4.10 25.57
CA ASP A 714 -12.30 -2.65 25.36
C ASP A 714 -10.99 -2.12 24.74
N GLY A 715 -10.96 -0.81 24.47
CA GLY A 715 -9.80 -0.16 23.85
C GLY A 715 -8.56 -0.20 24.74
N GLY A 716 -7.48 -0.77 24.22
CA GLY A 716 -6.25 -1.04 24.97
C GLY A 716 -6.19 -2.44 25.60
N GLU A 717 -7.19 -3.31 25.36
CA GLU A 717 -7.28 -4.64 25.99
C GLU A 717 -7.15 -5.80 25.01
N ALA A 718 -6.63 -6.95 25.45
CA ALA A 718 -6.59 -8.17 24.64
C ALA A 718 -7.98 -8.76 24.42
N CYS A 719 -8.24 -9.29 23.21
CA CYS A 719 -9.49 -9.93 22.84
C CYS A 719 -9.31 -11.06 21.81
N GLY A 720 -10.12 -12.12 21.94
CA GLY A 720 -10.21 -13.24 21.01
C GLY A 720 -11.54 -13.97 21.12
N ALA A 721 -11.93 -14.68 20.06
CA ALA A 721 -13.10 -15.57 20.06
C ALA A 721 -12.86 -16.84 19.26
N PHE A 722 -13.62 -17.90 19.53
CA PHE A 722 -13.50 -19.16 18.80
C PHE A 722 -14.46 -19.24 17.59
N PRO A 723 -13.99 -19.71 16.42
CA PRO A 723 -12.60 -19.97 16.06
C PRO A 723 -11.81 -18.68 15.82
N SER A 724 -12.50 -17.57 15.53
CA SER A 724 -11.93 -16.25 15.39
C SER A 724 -12.90 -15.17 15.88
N LEU A 725 -12.37 -13.98 16.17
CA LEU A 725 -13.15 -12.81 16.59
C LEU A 725 -14.06 -12.26 15.48
N SER A 726 -13.66 -12.37 14.21
CA SER A 726 -14.42 -11.92 13.04
C SER A 726 -15.56 -12.85 12.65
N SER A 727 -15.47 -14.14 13.01
CA SER A 727 -16.54 -15.11 12.79
C SER A 727 -16.68 -16.08 13.97
N PRO A 728 -17.24 -15.65 15.11
CA PRO A 728 -17.38 -16.51 16.28
C PRO A 728 -18.39 -17.63 16.00
N ALA A 729 -17.98 -18.88 16.17
CA ALA A 729 -18.84 -20.05 16.00
C ALA A 729 -19.74 -20.25 17.22
N VAL A 730 -20.93 -20.81 16.97
CA VAL A 730 -21.84 -21.24 18.02
C VAL A 730 -21.48 -22.66 18.46
N LEU A 731 -21.08 -22.81 19.72
CA LEU A 731 -20.83 -24.07 20.39
C LEU A 731 -22.13 -24.62 21.00
N ARG A 732 -22.53 -25.82 20.59
CA ARG A 732 -23.68 -26.54 21.15
C ARG A 732 -23.24 -27.47 22.27
N ILE A 733 -23.81 -27.31 23.47
CA ILE A 733 -23.56 -28.20 24.62
C ILE A 733 -24.81 -29.06 24.88
N ASP A 734 -24.67 -30.39 24.73
CA ASP A 734 -25.77 -31.36 24.84
C ASP A 734 -25.79 -32.09 26.19
N ALA A 735 -27.00 -32.39 26.70
CA ALA A 735 -27.20 -32.99 28.02
C ALA A 735 -26.80 -34.48 28.17
N ARG A 736 -26.29 -35.13 27.10
CA ARG A 736 -25.99 -36.58 27.07
C ARG A 736 -24.49 -36.92 27.16
N GLU A 737 -23.63 -35.92 26.99
CA GLU A 737 -22.19 -36.01 27.21
C GLU A 737 -21.85 -35.15 28.43
N GLN A 738 -20.75 -35.40 29.14
CA GLN A 738 -20.42 -34.55 30.29
C GLN A 738 -20.30 -33.09 29.81
N PRO A 739 -20.97 -32.11 30.43
CA PRO A 739 -21.02 -30.75 29.93
C PRO A 739 -19.69 -30.03 30.17
N SER A 740 -18.77 -30.20 29.23
CA SER A 740 -17.45 -29.56 29.22
C SER A 740 -17.08 -29.13 27.80
N VAL A 741 -16.47 -27.95 27.67
CA VAL A 741 -15.85 -27.51 26.41
C VAL A 741 -14.36 -27.82 26.49
N THR A 742 -13.88 -28.76 25.67
CA THR A 742 -12.47 -29.15 25.57
C THR A 742 -11.99 -29.08 24.12
N ASP A 743 -10.67 -29.07 23.92
CA ASP A 743 -10.00 -29.15 22.61
C ASP A 743 -10.33 -28.01 21.62
N GLN A 744 -10.67 -26.82 22.13
CA GLN A 744 -10.83 -25.60 21.32
C GLN A 744 -9.59 -24.72 21.45
N SER A 745 -9.13 -24.14 20.35
CA SER A 745 -7.96 -23.25 20.32
C SER A 745 -8.22 -22.06 19.40
N PHE A 746 -7.82 -20.87 19.82
CA PHE A 746 -7.97 -19.61 19.11
C PHE A 746 -6.97 -18.58 19.67
N SER A 747 -6.64 -17.54 18.90
CA SER A 747 -5.72 -16.47 19.31
C SER A 747 -6.45 -15.31 20.00
N SER A 748 -5.69 -14.51 20.76
CA SER A 748 -6.13 -13.27 21.40
C SER A 748 -5.09 -12.16 21.15
N GLU A 749 -5.54 -10.95 20.82
CA GLU A 749 -4.69 -9.82 20.41
C GLU A 749 -5.18 -8.52 21.07
N PHE A 750 -4.29 -7.55 21.33
CA PHE A 750 -4.65 -6.25 21.90
C PHE A 750 -5.46 -5.41 20.92
N ARG A 751 -6.59 -4.88 21.37
CA ARG A 751 -7.46 -4.00 20.59
C ARG A 751 -7.00 -2.56 20.67
N THR A 752 -6.70 -1.96 19.54
CA THR A 752 -6.58 -0.52 19.37
C THR A 752 -7.91 0.01 18.83
N THR A 753 -8.88 0.28 19.70
CA THR A 753 -10.22 0.69 19.24
C THR A 753 -10.17 2.05 18.54
N VAL A 754 -10.62 2.12 17.28
CA VAL A 754 -11.12 3.36 16.69
C VAL A 754 -12.63 3.22 16.53
N THR A 755 -13.37 3.78 17.49
CA THR A 755 -14.83 3.89 17.38
C THR A 755 -15.13 4.97 16.36
N THR A 756 -15.58 4.61 15.15
CA THR A 756 -16.13 5.57 14.21
C THR A 756 -17.45 6.09 14.75
N THR A 757 -17.47 7.32 15.27
CA THR A 757 -18.71 8.01 15.60
C THR A 757 -19.44 8.43 14.31
N SER A 758 -20.21 7.53 13.72
CA SER A 758 -21.28 7.91 12.79
C SER A 758 -22.62 7.71 13.50
N ALA A 759 -23.20 8.82 13.96
CA ALA A 759 -24.58 8.86 14.39
C ALA A 759 -25.49 8.62 13.17
N GLY A 760 -26.02 7.40 13.02
CA GLY A 760 -27.17 7.15 12.13
C GLY A 760 -27.18 5.80 11.43
N ALA A 761 -28.02 4.89 11.95
CA ALA A 761 -28.63 3.72 11.31
C ALA A 761 -27.74 2.49 10.99
N ASP A 762 -28.12 1.37 11.60
CA ASP A 762 -27.65 -0.01 11.40
C ASP A 762 -27.46 -0.41 9.92
N ALA A 763 -26.25 -0.84 9.58
CA ALA A 763 -25.98 -2.01 8.72
C ALA A 763 -24.49 -2.42 8.79
N GLY A 764 -24.21 -3.61 9.36
CA GLY A 764 -23.25 -4.53 8.74
C GLY A 764 -21.80 -4.66 9.23
N ALA A 765 -21.28 -3.85 10.15
CA ALA A 765 -19.95 -4.10 10.75
C ALA A 765 -20.11 -4.88 12.06
N THR A 766 -19.67 -6.13 12.09
CA THR A 766 -19.74 -7.02 13.26
C THR A 766 -18.63 -6.70 14.26
N GLY A 767 -18.67 -5.51 14.87
CA GLY A 767 -17.90 -5.21 16.07
C GLY A 767 -18.63 -5.80 17.29
N VAL A 768 -18.01 -6.72 18.01
CA VAL A 768 -18.55 -7.19 19.30
C VAL A 768 -18.36 -6.04 20.31
N PRO A 769 -19.42 -5.49 20.94
CA PRO A 769 -19.28 -4.50 22.02
C PRO A 769 -18.60 -5.15 23.24
N GLY A 770 -18.00 -4.33 24.12
CA GLY A 770 -17.33 -4.79 25.35
C GLY A 770 -18.15 -5.87 26.08
N LEU A 771 -17.52 -7.00 26.39
CA LEU A 771 -18.21 -8.19 26.89
C LEU A 771 -18.19 -8.22 28.40
N LYS A 772 -19.37 -8.26 29.02
CA LYS A 772 -19.48 -8.12 30.47
C LYS A 772 -19.18 -9.41 31.24
N LEU A 773 -18.29 -9.31 32.23
CA LEU A 773 -17.97 -10.40 33.16
C LEU A 773 -19.10 -10.59 34.21
N ASN A 774 -19.64 -11.80 34.30
CA ASN A 774 -20.62 -12.16 35.33
C ASN A 774 -19.88 -12.63 36.60
N ARG A 775 -19.39 -11.70 37.41
CA ARG A 775 -18.81 -12.03 38.73
C ARG A 775 -19.96 -12.34 39.71
N PRO A 776 -19.87 -13.38 40.58
CA PRO A 776 -20.79 -13.50 41.70
C PRO A 776 -20.68 -12.23 42.56
N GLU A 777 -21.80 -11.63 42.95
CA GLU A 777 -21.87 -10.39 43.74
C GLU A 777 -20.77 -10.37 44.82
N ARG A 778 -19.86 -9.38 44.76
CA ARG A 778 -18.91 -9.14 45.86
C ARG A 778 -19.75 -9.04 47.15
N PRO A 779 -19.38 -9.74 48.24
CA PRO A 779 -19.97 -9.45 49.53
C PRO A 779 -19.77 -7.95 49.79
N GLN A 780 -20.86 -7.22 50.03
CA GLN A 780 -20.81 -5.83 50.47
C GLN A 780 -19.85 -5.72 51.68
N PRO A 781 -19.05 -4.64 51.75
CA PRO A 781 -17.91 -4.52 52.67
C PRO A 781 -18.24 -4.73 54.15
#